data_AF-A0AAY4C0E6-F1
#
_entry.id   AF-A0AAY4C0E6-F1
#
_cell.length_a   1.000
_cell.length_b   1.000
_cell.length_c   1.000
_cell.angle_alpha   90.00
_cell.angle_beta   90.00
_cell.angle_gamma   90.00
#
_symmetry.space_group_name_H-M   'P 1'
#
loop_
_entity.id
_entity.type
_entity.pdbx_description
1 polymer ?
#
loop_
_entity_poly.entity_id
_entity_poly.type
_entity_poly.pdbx_seq_one_letter_code
_entity_poly.pdbx_strand_id
1 'polypeptide(L)'
;MTGVKTHLRVQDHFLTHTHTHTHTHTRAACWLCSSCCHHSGRAAATRCAGHWAEGAVSHSTKPPYTGPTVTRRAPADSRRTRTVPFWASLFWATPLSVFFLAGTDERAAARTACQRRRRFLGPPRGPMGIPALLLLLCCSAADRLASAGTSCSAAGAATCDQCLLRGPQCAWCAQENFTSERCDAPHVLREKGCAAGDALQFPASSLEVRRNRALGRNSSQISPQGLAVRLRPGSKMSFQVQVRQTEDYPVDMYYLMDLSASMVDDLKMIKGLGSTLSREMSKLTSKFRLGFGSFVEKALLPYIKITPEDLKNPCWGVDATCLPAFGYRHVLSLTNSTHQFNDIISRQQVSGNIDIPECGFDAIMQAAVCGDKIGWRNDSMRLLVFVSDSDSHFGMDSRLAGIVVPNDGRCHLDGRNEYAMSSLLEYPTLGQLTEKLVENNILLIFAVTDSVRHNYENYAKLIPGATVGVLASDSRNVLELIMTAYKELRSEVELEIVGDTEDLQISFTATCQDGSVHPGLKRCSHVKAGDTVSFNVTLELDKCLPGSRRFHLRPVGVQDALEVALESACECDCRRSPEPNSTHCSEGQGTMECGICICNTGFMGPRCECTEEKFQTSNCRAADGTETCSGQGECFCGQCICHPSSFGRVYGAFCECDDFSCLRFKGELCGGHGVCDCGECVCHRAWTGDYCNCSTSTDECVSGDGTLCSGRGQCVCGKCVCSMPGASGDTCEKCPTCGDTCSLVRSCAECHLQQEDSSQKDSCSHVCTAVHTAVSNATDFDEGLSVACTLQTGNECLLSFSLVERDHSNTIYNLKQYDCPEPPDIIMIVLGVSLSILTIGIILLVVWKLLVSVHDRKEVAKFEAERAKAKWQSGTNPLFRSSTSTFRNVTYKNTGSQKGNISLNGY
;
A
#
# COMPACT_ATOMS: atom_id res chain seq x y z
N MET A 1 48.00 -47.39 17.70
CA MET A 1 47.07 -46.35 18.16
C MET A 1 46.52 -45.66 16.91
N THR A 2 45.45 -46.11 16.24
CA THR A 2 44.31 -46.97 16.61
C THR A 2 43.53 -46.42 17.82
N GLY A 3 42.30 -45.88 17.71
CA GLY A 3 41.50 -45.59 16.51
C GLY A 3 40.30 -46.54 16.32
N VAL A 4 39.13 -46.15 16.83
CA VAL A 4 37.82 -46.86 16.75
C VAL A 4 36.67 -45.83 16.77
N LYS A 5 35.90 -45.75 15.66
CA LYS A 5 34.42 -45.87 15.49
C LYS A 5 33.44 -45.19 16.51
N THR A 6 32.18 -44.80 16.23
CA THR A 6 31.22 -44.71 15.07
C THR A 6 29.96 -43.91 15.55
N HIS A 7 28.85 -43.60 14.84
CA HIS A 7 28.29 -43.94 13.50
C HIS A 7 27.31 -42.83 12.98
N LEU A 8 26.36 -43.19 12.08
CA LEU A 8 25.19 -42.42 11.56
C LEU A 8 25.55 -41.22 10.65
N ARG A 9 25.23 -41.15 9.34
CA ARG A 9 24.15 -41.65 8.44
C ARG A 9 22.86 -40.81 8.46
N VAL A 10 22.78 -39.89 7.50
CA VAL A 10 21.54 -39.29 6.95
C VAL A 10 21.20 -40.00 5.62
N GLN A 11 19.95 -39.88 5.16
CA GLN A 11 19.47 -40.49 3.92
C GLN A 11 18.45 -39.54 3.23
N ASP A 12 18.61 -39.30 1.93
CA ASP A 12 17.95 -38.22 1.16
C ASP A 12 16.94 -38.73 0.11
N HIS A 13 16.24 -37.78 -0.54
CA HIS A 13 15.33 -37.91 -1.71
C HIS A 13 13.92 -38.49 -1.43
N PHE A 14 12.82 -38.14 -2.14
CA PHE A 14 12.52 -37.23 -3.28
C PHE A 14 10.97 -36.97 -3.30
N LEU A 15 10.24 -36.25 -4.19
CA LEU A 15 10.33 -35.56 -5.51
C LEU A 15 9.43 -34.27 -5.44
N THR A 16 9.67 -33.13 -6.14
CA THR A 16 9.14 -32.65 -7.46
C THR A 16 7.60 -32.72 -7.68
N HIS A 17 6.91 -31.92 -8.54
CA HIS A 17 7.29 -31.37 -9.85
C HIS A 17 6.51 -30.09 -10.31
N THR A 18 7.23 -29.11 -10.88
CA THR A 18 6.90 -28.14 -11.98
C THR A 18 5.48 -27.62 -12.26
N HIS A 19 5.42 -26.33 -12.64
CA HIS A 19 5.09 -25.97 -14.03
C HIS A 19 5.90 -24.76 -14.55
N THR A 20 5.99 -24.62 -15.87
CA THR A 20 6.90 -23.71 -16.60
C THR A 20 6.15 -22.66 -17.43
N HIS A 21 6.78 -21.50 -17.70
CA HIS A 21 7.03 -21.05 -19.08
C HIS A 21 7.97 -19.82 -19.15
N THR A 22 8.92 -19.87 -20.08
CA THR A 22 9.69 -18.72 -20.57
C THR A 22 9.66 -18.73 -22.09
N HIS A 23 9.69 -17.56 -22.74
CA HIS A 23 9.87 -17.47 -24.18
C HIS A 23 10.80 -16.32 -24.57
N THR A 24 11.97 -16.68 -25.08
CA THR A 24 12.83 -15.83 -25.90
C THR A 24 12.38 -15.91 -27.38
N HIS A 25 12.65 -14.88 -28.18
CA HIS A 25 13.71 -14.96 -29.20
C HIS A 25 13.88 -13.70 -30.07
N THR A 26 15.14 -13.45 -30.45
CA THR A 26 15.53 -12.55 -31.54
C THR A 26 15.52 -13.23 -32.91
N ARG A 27 15.62 -12.40 -33.95
CA ARG A 27 15.34 -12.62 -35.38
C ARG A 27 15.96 -13.86 -36.09
N ALA A 28 15.23 -14.29 -37.13
CA ALA A 28 15.70 -14.73 -38.46
C ALA A 28 16.27 -16.15 -38.72
N ALA A 29 15.34 -17.06 -39.03
CA ALA A 29 15.17 -17.69 -40.36
C ALA A 29 16.22 -18.64 -41.00
N CYS A 30 15.67 -19.81 -41.39
CA CYS A 30 15.94 -20.60 -42.61
C CYS A 30 16.95 -21.79 -42.64
N TRP A 31 16.34 -22.98 -42.62
CA TRP A 31 16.46 -24.09 -43.61
C TRP A 31 17.43 -25.28 -43.40
N LEU A 32 16.85 -26.46 -43.69
CA LEU A 32 17.42 -27.78 -44.06
C LEU A 32 18.09 -28.71 -43.01
N CYS A 33 17.32 -29.74 -42.67
CA CYS A 33 17.62 -31.17 -42.84
C CYS A 33 18.93 -31.81 -42.30
N SER A 34 18.72 -32.82 -41.43
CA SER A 34 19.34 -34.16 -41.48
C SER A 34 20.82 -34.35 -41.13
N SER A 35 21.29 -35.52 -40.66
CA SER A 35 20.64 -36.69 -40.02
C SER A 35 21.72 -37.66 -39.48
N CYS A 36 21.31 -38.63 -38.65
CA CYS A 36 21.95 -39.94 -38.43
C CYS A 36 23.23 -40.10 -37.56
N CYS A 37 23.24 -41.26 -36.89
CA CYS A 37 24.38 -42.04 -36.36
C CYS A 37 25.19 -41.47 -35.16
N HIS A 38 25.68 -42.28 -34.21
CA HIS A 38 25.55 -43.74 -34.01
C HIS A 38 25.70 -44.08 -32.49
N HIS A 39 24.99 -45.08 -31.93
CA HIS A 39 25.49 -46.41 -31.52
C HIS A 39 26.65 -46.46 -30.48
N SER A 40 26.69 -47.39 -29.51
CA SER A 40 25.70 -48.44 -29.13
C SER A 40 26.10 -49.20 -27.85
N GLY A 41 25.11 -49.81 -27.18
CA GLY A 41 25.28 -50.97 -26.28
C GLY A 41 25.64 -50.65 -24.83
N ARG A 42 25.53 -51.56 -23.85
CA ARG A 42 24.95 -52.94 -23.73
C ARG A 42 24.81 -53.20 -22.19
N ALA A 43 23.96 -54.06 -21.63
CA ALA A 43 22.82 -54.83 -22.13
C ALA A 43 21.89 -55.25 -20.94
N ALA A 44 20.69 -55.74 -21.29
CA ALA A 44 19.89 -56.84 -20.72
C ALA A 44 20.29 -57.53 -19.38
N ALA A 45 19.37 -58.10 -18.58
CA ALA A 45 17.89 -58.09 -18.45
C ALA A 45 17.53 -58.88 -17.13
N THR A 46 16.41 -59.58 -16.85
CA THR A 46 15.19 -60.04 -17.58
C THR A 46 14.13 -60.57 -16.59
N ARG A 47 12.82 -60.47 -16.91
CA ARG A 47 11.68 -61.32 -16.40
C ARG A 47 11.33 -61.16 -14.90
N CYS A 48 10.16 -61.54 -14.34
CA CYS A 48 8.80 -61.98 -14.76
C CYS A 48 7.88 -61.87 -13.49
N ALA A 49 6.53 -61.97 -13.48
CA ALA A 49 5.44 -61.79 -14.46
C ALA A 49 4.05 -61.89 -13.76
N GLY A 50 2.99 -61.36 -14.41
CA GLY A 50 1.57 -61.69 -14.16
C GLY A 50 0.81 -60.82 -13.13
N HIS A 51 -0.53 -60.74 -13.15
CA HIS A 51 -1.52 -61.11 -14.19
C HIS A 51 -2.93 -60.53 -13.85
N TRP A 52 -3.92 -60.65 -14.76
CA TRP A 52 -5.34 -60.14 -14.68
C TRP A 52 -5.48 -58.59 -14.68
N ALA A 53 -6.27 -57.88 -15.50
CA ALA A 53 -7.39 -58.17 -16.43
C ALA A 53 -8.77 -58.44 -15.75
N GLU A 54 -9.94 -57.97 -16.23
CA GLU A 54 -10.38 -57.45 -17.54
C GLU A 54 -11.47 -56.33 -17.45
N GLY A 55 -11.85 -55.73 -18.60
CA GLY A 55 -13.17 -55.10 -18.83
C GLY A 55 -13.16 -53.57 -19.05
N ALA A 56 -13.84 -52.98 -20.05
CA ALA A 56 -14.66 -53.51 -21.16
C ALA A 56 -14.57 -52.61 -22.43
N VAL A 57 -15.16 -53.02 -23.56
CA VAL A 57 -14.95 -52.40 -24.90
C VAL A 57 -16.24 -52.28 -25.74
N SER A 58 -16.41 -51.13 -26.43
CA SER A 58 -17.21 -50.97 -27.65
C SER A 58 -16.75 -49.69 -28.39
N HIS A 59 -16.11 -49.73 -29.57
CA HIS A 59 -16.67 -49.90 -30.93
C HIS A 59 -17.82 -48.94 -31.31
N SER A 60 -18.02 -48.45 -32.55
CA SER A 60 -17.19 -48.26 -33.78
C SER A 60 -18.13 -47.93 -34.97
N THR A 61 -17.90 -46.89 -35.80
CA THR A 61 -18.32 -46.81 -37.25
C THR A 61 -17.83 -45.52 -37.97
N LYS A 62 -18.07 -45.35 -39.29
CA LYS A 62 -17.44 -44.34 -40.20
C LYS A 62 -18.37 -43.78 -41.35
N PRO A 63 -18.02 -42.62 -42.00
CA PRO A 63 -18.66 -41.98 -43.19
C PRO A 63 -18.07 -42.50 -44.56
N PRO A 64 -18.28 -41.95 -45.82
CA PRO A 64 -18.68 -40.59 -46.29
C PRO A 64 -19.49 -40.49 -47.66
N TYR A 65 -19.31 -39.39 -48.44
CA TYR A 65 -19.77 -39.02 -49.83
C TYR A 65 -21.07 -38.18 -49.99
N THR A 66 -21.35 -37.38 -51.05
CA THR A 66 -20.73 -37.06 -52.39
C THR A 66 -20.43 -35.52 -52.54
N GLY A 67 -20.30 -34.77 -53.68
CA GLY A 67 -20.33 -34.99 -55.16
C GLY A 67 -20.24 -33.65 -56.00
N PRO A 68 -19.56 -33.56 -57.20
CA PRO A 68 -19.33 -32.26 -57.92
C PRO A 68 -19.56 -32.21 -59.49
N THR A 69 -19.61 -31.01 -60.12
CA THR A 69 -19.41 -30.68 -61.59
C THR A 69 -19.41 -29.14 -61.84
N VAL A 70 -18.68 -28.41 -62.72
CA VAL A 70 -17.52 -28.57 -63.65
C VAL A 70 -17.74 -28.65 -65.21
N THR A 71 -17.87 -27.51 -65.94
CA THR A 71 -17.52 -27.30 -67.40
C THR A 71 -17.45 -25.78 -67.77
N ARG A 72 -16.38 -25.23 -68.41
CA ARG A 72 -16.06 -25.01 -69.87
C ARG A 72 -17.02 -24.06 -70.65
N ARG A 73 -16.63 -23.17 -71.59
CA ARG A 73 -15.38 -22.93 -72.40
C ARG A 73 -15.32 -21.45 -72.94
N ALA A 74 -14.19 -20.98 -73.50
CA ALA A 74 -13.99 -19.62 -74.09
C ALA A 74 -14.07 -19.60 -75.65
N PRO A 75 -14.04 -18.43 -76.36
CA PRO A 75 -12.73 -17.84 -76.79
C PRO A 75 -12.62 -16.29 -77.08
N ALA A 76 -11.37 -15.79 -77.05
CA ALA A 76 -10.67 -14.82 -77.95
C ALA A 76 -11.09 -13.32 -78.19
N ASP A 77 -10.22 -12.44 -77.67
CA ASP A 77 -9.46 -11.33 -78.33
C ASP A 77 -9.96 -9.84 -78.40
N SER A 78 -8.95 -8.95 -78.34
CA SER A 78 -8.86 -7.53 -78.76
C SER A 78 -8.95 -6.34 -77.75
N ARG A 79 -7.80 -6.06 -77.11
CA ARG A 79 -7.12 -4.74 -76.97
C ARG A 79 -7.54 -3.64 -75.94
N ARG A 80 -6.49 -3.21 -75.20
CA ARG A 80 -6.09 -1.84 -74.74
C ARG A 80 -6.64 -1.21 -73.42
N THR A 81 -5.75 -1.19 -72.40
CA THR A 81 -5.16 0.00 -71.69
C THR A 81 -6.00 1.29 -71.51
N ARG A 82 -5.96 2.04 -70.40
CA ARG A 82 -4.85 2.35 -69.45
C ARG A 82 -5.38 3.07 -68.18
N THR A 83 -4.56 3.26 -67.14
CA THR A 83 -4.92 3.97 -65.87
C THR A 83 -3.90 5.04 -65.44
N VAL A 84 -4.34 6.25 -65.05
CA VAL A 84 -3.55 7.35 -64.40
C VAL A 84 -4.49 8.24 -63.54
N PRO A 85 -4.10 8.77 -62.35
CA PRO A 85 -4.93 9.63 -61.48
C PRO A 85 -4.57 11.14 -61.55
N PHE A 86 -5.39 12.05 -60.98
CA PHE A 86 -4.99 13.45 -60.68
C PHE A 86 -5.81 14.14 -59.54
N TRP A 87 -5.52 15.42 -59.27
CA TRP A 87 -5.81 16.23 -58.06
C TRP A 87 -7.13 17.06 -58.01
N ALA A 88 -7.57 17.32 -56.76
CA ALA A 88 -8.08 18.59 -56.17
C ALA A 88 -9.45 19.24 -56.55
N SER A 89 -9.86 20.14 -55.63
CA SER A 89 -10.73 21.32 -55.78
C SER A 89 -12.25 21.24 -55.57
N LEU A 90 -12.71 22.09 -54.62
CA LEU A 90 -13.89 22.97 -54.63
C LEU A 90 -15.23 22.57 -55.34
N PHE A 91 -16.29 22.48 -54.50
CA PHE A 91 -17.52 23.33 -54.53
C PHE A 91 -18.62 23.13 -55.64
N TRP A 92 -19.89 23.38 -55.26
CA TRP A 92 -21.14 23.59 -56.05
C TRP A 92 -22.02 22.40 -56.56
N ALA A 93 -22.99 22.00 -55.72
CA ALA A 93 -24.45 22.30 -55.83
C ALA A 93 -25.49 21.56 -56.74
N THR A 94 -26.76 21.59 -56.26
CA THR A 94 -28.09 21.46 -56.95
C THR A 94 -28.56 20.11 -57.51
N PRO A 95 -29.88 19.92 -57.85
CA PRO A 95 -31.12 20.74 -57.66
C PRO A 95 -32.14 20.05 -56.68
N LEU A 96 -33.44 20.37 -56.47
CA LEU A 96 -34.50 21.29 -56.98
C LEU A 96 -35.05 22.17 -55.79
N SER A 97 -36.05 23.09 -55.79
CA SER A 97 -37.28 23.43 -56.57
C SER A 97 -38.58 22.62 -56.22
N VAL A 98 -39.82 23.15 -56.06
CA VAL A 98 -40.36 24.54 -56.23
C VAL A 98 -41.72 24.81 -55.50
N PHE A 99 -42.01 26.10 -55.18
CA PHE A 99 -43.30 26.84 -54.96
C PHE A 99 -44.23 26.79 -53.69
N PHE A 100 -44.53 28.01 -53.17
CA PHE A 100 -45.78 28.58 -52.55
C PHE A 100 -46.36 28.03 -51.19
N LEU A 101 -47.06 28.79 -50.30
CA LEU A 101 -47.54 30.21 -50.25
C LEU A 101 -47.85 30.69 -48.78
N ALA A 102 -47.55 31.97 -48.42
CA ALA A 102 -48.09 32.83 -47.30
C ALA A 102 -48.11 32.35 -45.81
N GLY A 103 -48.12 33.19 -44.74
CA GLY A 103 -47.92 34.65 -44.57
C GLY A 103 -48.39 35.22 -43.18
N THR A 104 -47.79 36.34 -42.66
CA THR A 104 -48.29 37.28 -41.58
C THR A 104 -48.43 36.74 -40.11
N ASP A 105 -48.40 37.49 -38.98
CA ASP A 105 -48.07 38.91 -38.64
C ASP A 105 -47.74 39.20 -37.12
N GLU A 106 -47.32 40.45 -36.81
CA GLU A 106 -47.51 41.34 -35.61
C GLU A 106 -47.25 41.00 -34.10
N ARG A 107 -46.57 41.98 -33.42
CA ARG A 107 -46.79 42.55 -32.03
C ARG A 107 -46.56 41.71 -30.74
N ALA A 108 -46.46 42.27 -29.51
CA ALA A 108 -45.90 43.54 -28.96
C ALA A 108 -45.89 43.60 -27.40
N ALA A 109 -45.09 44.51 -26.82
CA ALA A 109 -45.24 45.21 -25.52
C ALA A 109 -45.13 44.52 -24.12
N ALA A 110 -44.13 44.99 -23.34
CA ALA A 110 -44.25 45.63 -21.99
C ALA A 110 -44.65 44.78 -20.73
N ARG A 111 -44.48 45.18 -19.45
CA ARG A 111 -44.09 46.47 -18.78
C ARG A 111 -43.71 46.19 -17.28
N THR A 112 -42.69 46.87 -16.70
CA THR A 112 -42.67 47.48 -15.32
C THR A 112 -42.92 46.60 -14.03
N ALA A 113 -42.42 46.85 -12.79
CA ALA A 113 -41.27 47.56 -12.18
C ALA A 113 -41.35 47.49 -10.61
N CYS A 114 -40.28 47.89 -9.90
CA CYS A 114 -40.23 48.67 -8.61
C CYS A 114 -39.30 48.16 -7.47
N GLN A 115 -38.83 49.10 -6.63
CA GLN A 115 -37.88 48.99 -5.49
C GLN A 115 -38.66 48.92 -4.14
N ARG A 116 -38.16 48.95 -2.88
CA ARG A 116 -36.94 49.38 -2.12
C ARG A 116 -36.90 48.54 -0.79
N ARG A 117 -35.82 48.22 -0.05
CA ARG A 117 -34.60 48.90 0.48
C ARG A 117 -34.75 49.45 1.93
N ARG A 118 -33.80 49.12 2.84
CA ARG A 118 -33.50 49.66 4.23
C ARG A 118 -34.24 49.02 5.44
N ARG A 119 -33.76 49.08 6.71
CA ARG A 119 -32.40 49.03 7.37
C ARG A 119 -32.52 49.10 8.92
N PHE A 120 -31.54 48.55 9.67
CA PHE A 120 -31.05 48.92 11.04
C PHE A 120 -31.77 48.54 12.38
N LEU A 121 -30.94 48.04 13.32
CA LEU A 121 -30.76 48.32 14.77
C LEU A 121 -31.84 48.07 15.86
N GLY A 122 -31.45 47.27 16.89
CA GLY A 122 -31.40 47.74 18.30
C GLY A 122 -32.41 47.17 19.35
N PRO A 123 -31.96 46.58 20.48
CA PRO A 123 -32.79 46.17 21.64
C PRO A 123 -32.83 47.24 22.77
N PRO A 124 -33.69 47.15 23.82
CA PRO A 124 -33.24 46.57 25.11
C PRO A 124 -34.30 46.06 26.16
N ARG A 125 -33.82 45.28 27.16
CA ARG A 125 -34.29 45.12 28.59
C ARG A 125 -35.62 44.39 28.95
N GLY A 126 -35.63 43.70 30.11
CA GLY A 126 -36.78 43.07 30.82
C GLY A 126 -37.25 43.89 32.06
N PRO A 127 -37.76 43.33 33.21
CA PRO A 127 -37.67 41.93 33.71
C PRO A 127 -38.93 41.37 34.48
N MET A 128 -38.76 40.26 35.24
CA MET A 128 -39.61 39.65 36.32
C MET A 128 -40.91 38.89 35.93
N GLY A 129 -41.29 37.82 36.66
CA GLY A 129 -42.48 36.99 36.31
C GLY A 129 -43.05 35.91 37.27
N ILE A 130 -42.25 35.15 38.05
CA ILE A 130 -42.72 34.11 39.05
C ILE A 130 -43.33 32.80 38.43
N PRO A 131 -43.34 31.63 39.14
CA PRO A 131 -43.29 30.30 38.48
C PRO A 131 -44.46 29.33 38.83
N ALA A 132 -44.18 28.01 38.72
CA ALA A 132 -44.92 26.84 39.23
C ALA A 132 -45.98 26.15 38.33
N LEU A 133 -45.55 25.57 37.18
CA LEU A 133 -46.31 24.46 36.53
C LEU A 133 -45.48 23.41 35.75
N LEU A 134 -44.14 23.43 35.78
CA LEU A 134 -43.29 22.49 35.00
C LEU A 134 -42.36 21.58 35.83
N LEU A 135 -42.33 21.71 37.16
CA LEU A 135 -41.51 20.88 38.06
C LEU A 135 -42.21 19.58 38.52
N LEU A 136 -43.30 19.19 37.85
CA LEU A 136 -44.10 17.99 38.11
C LEU A 136 -44.20 17.05 36.88
N LEU A 137 -43.35 17.24 35.87
CA LEU A 137 -43.25 16.39 34.67
C LEU A 137 -41.87 15.71 34.50
N CYS A 138 -41.09 15.64 35.59
CA CYS A 138 -40.10 14.57 35.74
C CYS A 138 -40.78 13.30 36.28
N CYS A 139 -40.15 12.14 36.04
CA CYS A 139 -40.51 10.79 36.53
C CYS A 139 -41.41 9.89 35.65
N SER A 140 -41.49 10.10 34.32
CA SER A 140 -42.05 9.08 33.40
C SER A 140 -41.35 8.94 32.04
N ALA A 141 -40.12 9.45 31.90
CA ALA A 141 -39.34 9.45 30.66
C ALA A 141 -37.89 8.97 30.84
N ALA A 142 -37.58 8.32 31.97
CA ALA A 142 -36.24 7.86 32.33
C ALA A 142 -36.30 6.41 32.85
N ASP A 143 -36.85 5.49 32.06
CA ASP A 143 -36.67 4.03 32.20
C ASP A 143 -37.13 3.27 30.92
N ARG A 144 -36.58 3.69 29.77
CA ARG A 144 -36.70 2.95 28.49
C ARG A 144 -35.38 2.95 27.70
N LEU A 145 -34.29 2.58 28.39
CA LEU A 145 -33.00 2.27 27.77
C LEU A 145 -32.57 0.84 28.13
N ALA A 146 -33.47 -0.11 27.89
CA ALA A 146 -33.26 -1.55 28.05
C ALA A 146 -33.81 -2.31 26.83
N SER A 147 -33.35 -3.54 26.64
CA SER A 147 -33.71 -4.45 25.53
C SER A 147 -33.57 -3.86 24.11
N ALA A 148 -32.33 -3.69 23.65
CA ALA A 148 -32.01 -4.19 22.32
C ALA A 148 -32.09 -5.73 22.38
N GLY A 149 -33.26 -6.27 22.04
CA GLY A 149 -33.67 -7.62 22.44
C GLY A 149 -33.05 -8.77 21.65
N THR A 150 -31.76 -9.06 21.86
CA THR A 150 -31.25 -10.42 21.63
C THR A 150 -31.85 -11.32 22.72
N SER A 151 -32.95 -12.00 22.39
CA SER A 151 -33.74 -12.77 23.35
C SER A 151 -32.98 -14.02 23.82
N CYS A 152 -32.63 -14.05 25.10
CA CYS A 152 -32.01 -15.22 25.74
C CYS A 152 -32.89 -16.48 25.64
N SER A 153 -34.21 -16.30 25.57
CA SER A 153 -35.23 -17.34 25.57
C SER A 153 -35.79 -17.70 24.18
N ALA A 154 -35.24 -17.16 23.08
CA ALA A 154 -35.72 -17.45 21.72
C ALA A 154 -35.30 -18.81 21.15
N ALA A 155 -34.22 -19.42 21.66
CA ALA A 155 -33.75 -20.74 21.22
C ALA A 155 -33.11 -21.50 22.38
N GLY A 156 -33.91 -22.37 23.03
CA GLY A 156 -33.62 -23.05 24.28
C GLY A 156 -32.18 -23.57 24.38
N ALA A 157 -31.40 -23.01 25.31
CA ALA A 157 -30.05 -23.45 25.56
C ALA A 157 -30.07 -24.78 26.33
N ALA A 158 -29.54 -25.84 25.73
CA ALA A 158 -29.56 -27.18 26.33
C ALA A 158 -28.65 -27.32 27.57
N THR A 159 -27.68 -26.40 27.76
CA THR A 159 -26.77 -26.39 28.92
C THR A 159 -26.48 -24.97 29.40
N CYS A 160 -25.97 -24.86 30.63
CA CYS A 160 -25.62 -23.60 31.28
C CYS A 160 -24.60 -22.79 30.46
N ASP A 161 -23.50 -23.40 30.02
CA ASP A 161 -22.45 -22.74 29.23
C ASP A 161 -22.99 -22.24 27.87
N GLN A 162 -23.89 -22.99 27.21
CA GLN A 162 -24.56 -22.53 25.98
C GLN A 162 -25.46 -21.32 26.23
N CYS A 163 -26.10 -21.22 27.39
CA CYS A 163 -26.86 -20.05 27.78
C CYS A 163 -25.96 -18.82 27.99
N LEU A 164 -24.82 -19.00 28.64
CA LEU A 164 -23.88 -17.89 28.90
C LEU A 164 -23.33 -17.29 27.59
N LEU A 165 -23.12 -18.14 26.58
CA LEU A 165 -22.68 -17.76 25.23
C LEU A 165 -23.72 -17.00 24.39
N ARG A 166 -25.02 -17.00 24.73
CA ARG A 166 -26.04 -16.26 23.96
C ARG A 166 -25.91 -14.73 24.03
N GLY A 167 -25.17 -14.23 25.02
CA GLY A 167 -24.91 -12.81 25.23
C GLY A 167 -24.71 -12.45 26.70
N PRO A 168 -24.02 -11.34 27.02
CA PRO A 168 -23.62 -10.99 28.39
C PRO A 168 -24.80 -10.74 29.34
N GLN A 169 -26.00 -10.46 28.81
CA GLN A 169 -27.22 -10.23 29.56
C GLN A 169 -27.95 -11.51 30.02
N CYS A 170 -27.61 -12.68 29.49
CA CYS A 170 -28.29 -13.94 29.80
C CYS A 170 -27.76 -14.57 31.10
N ALA A 171 -28.61 -15.28 31.82
CA ALA A 171 -28.31 -16.03 33.04
C ALA A 171 -28.97 -17.42 32.99
N TRP A 172 -28.51 -18.33 33.85
CA TRP A 172 -29.06 -19.68 33.93
C TRP A 172 -29.62 -20.00 35.33
N CYS A 173 -30.78 -20.65 35.39
CA CYS A 173 -31.35 -21.15 36.63
C CYS A 173 -30.98 -22.62 36.88
N ALA A 174 -30.07 -22.84 37.84
CA ALA A 174 -29.61 -24.16 38.27
C ALA A 174 -30.49 -24.82 39.36
N GLN A 175 -31.56 -24.16 39.80
CA GLN A 175 -32.51 -24.70 40.78
C GLN A 175 -33.26 -25.93 40.22
N GLU A 176 -33.17 -27.08 40.91
CA GLU A 176 -33.78 -28.36 40.49
C GLU A 176 -35.26 -28.22 40.07
N ASN A 177 -36.10 -27.71 40.98
CA ASN A 177 -37.56 -27.63 40.81
C ASN A 177 -38.04 -26.45 39.94
N PHE A 178 -37.19 -25.90 39.09
CA PHE A 178 -37.54 -24.82 38.16
C PHE A 178 -38.17 -25.39 36.88
N THR A 179 -39.43 -25.05 36.62
CA THR A 179 -40.25 -25.62 35.52
C THR A 179 -40.42 -24.68 34.31
N SER A 180 -39.69 -23.57 34.26
CA SER A 180 -39.69 -22.62 33.14
C SER A 180 -38.38 -22.70 32.37
N GLU A 181 -38.29 -22.01 31.22
CA GLU A 181 -37.06 -21.81 30.47
C GLU A 181 -35.90 -21.35 31.38
N ARG A 182 -34.90 -22.23 31.53
CA ARG A 182 -33.77 -22.05 32.46
C ARG A 182 -32.79 -20.97 32.00
N CYS A 183 -32.75 -20.67 30.70
CA CYS A 183 -31.95 -19.60 30.13
C CYS A 183 -32.83 -18.35 29.92
N ASP A 184 -32.57 -17.28 30.65
CA ASP A 184 -33.24 -15.99 30.44
C ASP A 184 -32.42 -14.84 31.06
N ALA A 185 -32.87 -13.60 30.90
CA ALA A 185 -32.28 -12.48 31.63
C ALA A 185 -32.46 -12.66 33.17
N PRO A 186 -31.48 -12.24 34.01
CA PRO A 186 -31.48 -12.54 35.44
C PRO A 186 -32.62 -11.88 36.24
N HIS A 187 -33.34 -10.91 35.68
CA HIS A 187 -34.57 -10.38 36.27
C HIS A 187 -35.76 -11.30 35.96
N VAL A 188 -35.94 -11.71 34.69
CA VAL A 188 -36.99 -12.65 34.27
C VAL A 188 -36.89 -13.99 34.98
N LEU A 189 -35.67 -14.52 35.21
CA LEU A 189 -35.51 -15.75 36.00
C LEU A 189 -35.98 -15.59 37.45
N ARG A 190 -35.76 -14.43 38.08
CA ARG A 190 -36.22 -14.15 39.45
C ARG A 190 -37.74 -13.97 39.51
N GLU A 191 -38.34 -13.32 38.51
CA GLU A 191 -39.80 -13.20 38.34
C GLU A 191 -40.46 -14.58 38.12
N LYS A 192 -39.79 -15.47 37.37
CA LYS A 192 -40.15 -16.90 37.22
C LYS A 192 -39.89 -17.75 38.48
N GLY A 193 -39.40 -17.16 39.57
CA GLY A 193 -39.20 -17.85 40.86
C GLY A 193 -37.85 -18.55 41.06
N CYS A 194 -36.83 -18.25 40.26
CA CYS A 194 -35.47 -18.76 40.48
C CYS A 194 -34.84 -18.09 41.72
N ALA A 195 -34.30 -18.90 42.63
CA ALA A 195 -33.62 -18.45 43.83
C ALA A 195 -32.33 -17.67 43.51
N ALA A 196 -32.01 -16.68 44.35
CA ALA A 196 -30.76 -15.94 44.27
C ALA A 196 -29.60 -16.68 44.98
N GLY A 197 -28.36 -16.30 44.68
CA GLY A 197 -27.16 -17.04 45.10
C GLY A 197 -26.81 -18.11 44.07
N ASP A 198 -26.27 -19.24 44.52
CA ASP A 198 -25.67 -20.28 43.67
C ASP A 198 -26.65 -20.91 42.66
N ALA A 199 -27.95 -20.80 42.92
CA ALA A 199 -29.02 -21.23 42.00
C ALA A 199 -29.14 -20.35 40.74
N LEU A 200 -28.66 -19.10 40.76
CA LEU A 200 -28.71 -18.16 39.63
C LEU A 200 -27.31 -17.92 39.07
N GLN A 201 -26.97 -18.68 38.04
CA GLN A 201 -25.66 -18.67 37.41
C GLN A 201 -25.54 -17.48 36.46
N PHE A 202 -24.79 -16.47 36.90
CA PHE A 202 -24.49 -15.25 36.14
C PHE A 202 -23.06 -14.77 36.46
N PRO A 203 -22.02 -15.39 35.85
CA PRO A 203 -20.65 -14.92 36.02
C PRO A 203 -20.50 -13.55 35.38
N ALA A 204 -20.33 -12.52 36.23
CA ALA A 204 -20.15 -11.14 35.82
C ALA A 204 -18.67 -10.85 35.54
N SER A 205 -18.41 -10.02 34.51
CA SER A 205 -17.07 -9.55 34.20
C SER A 205 -16.50 -8.71 35.35
N SER A 206 -15.27 -8.99 35.78
CA SER A 206 -14.64 -8.40 36.96
C SER A 206 -13.19 -8.01 36.73
N LEU A 207 -12.80 -6.86 37.29
CA LEU A 207 -11.45 -6.31 37.24
C LEU A 207 -10.83 -6.31 38.64
N GLU A 208 -9.67 -6.93 38.81
CA GLU A 208 -8.91 -6.96 40.07
C GLU A 208 -7.53 -6.31 39.87
N VAL A 209 -7.20 -5.33 40.71
CA VAL A 209 -5.92 -4.61 40.64
C VAL A 209 -4.85 -5.32 41.48
N ARG A 210 -4.01 -6.12 40.83
CA ARG A 210 -2.97 -6.95 41.46
C ARG A 210 -1.74 -6.16 41.89
N ARG A 211 -1.31 -5.16 41.11
CA ARG A 211 -0.15 -4.30 41.41
C ARG A 211 -0.45 -2.84 41.07
N ASN A 212 -0.46 -1.97 42.07
CA ASN A 212 -0.64 -0.52 41.89
C ASN A 212 0.29 0.29 42.80
N ARG A 213 1.50 0.54 42.31
CA ARG A 213 2.46 1.52 42.85
C ARG A 213 2.12 2.91 42.29
N ALA A 214 2.28 3.95 43.10
CA ALA A 214 2.02 5.33 42.69
C ALA A 214 3.10 5.89 41.75
N LEU A 215 2.67 6.73 40.81
CA LEU A 215 3.54 7.46 39.87
C LEU A 215 4.43 8.46 40.63
N GLY A 216 5.73 8.49 40.32
CA GLY A 216 6.66 9.34 41.07
C GLY A 216 8.11 9.26 40.60
N ARG A 217 8.94 10.18 41.09
CA ARG A 217 10.30 10.45 40.57
C ARG A 217 11.32 9.33 40.83
N ASN A 218 11.06 8.45 41.81
CA ASN A 218 11.82 7.23 42.10
C ASN A 218 10.91 5.98 42.09
N SER A 219 9.76 6.03 41.41
CA SER A 219 8.80 4.92 41.29
C SER A 219 8.37 4.76 39.83
N SER A 220 7.44 3.84 39.56
CA SER A 220 7.08 3.45 38.19
C SER A 220 6.43 4.60 37.40
N GLN A 221 6.76 4.68 36.12
CA GLN A 221 6.21 5.65 35.16
C GLN A 221 4.81 5.26 34.63
N ILE A 222 4.36 4.02 34.87
CA ILE A 222 3.00 3.54 34.60
C ILE A 222 2.28 3.15 35.89
N SER A 223 0.96 3.34 35.94
CA SER A 223 0.07 2.91 37.02
C SER A 223 -1.31 2.55 36.46
N PRO A 224 -1.93 1.41 36.84
CA PRO A 224 -1.36 0.30 37.61
C PRO A 224 -0.24 -0.45 36.84
N GLN A 225 0.37 -1.48 37.45
CA GLN A 225 1.40 -2.33 36.82
C GLN A 225 0.98 -3.81 36.70
N GLY A 226 -0.18 -4.19 37.23
CA GLY A 226 -0.69 -5.55 37.19
C GLY A 226 -2.21 -5.59 37.40
N LEU A 227 -2.93 -6.14 36.44
CA LEU A 227 -4.38 -6.36 36.46
C LEU A 227 -4.69 -7.84 36.21
N ALA A 228 -5.71 -8.35 36.88
CA ALA A 228 -6.39 -9.59 36.52
C ALA A 228 -7.80 -9.24 36.04
N VAL A 229 -8.17 -9.72 34.85
CA VAL A 229 -9.44 -9.44 34.18
C VAL A 229 -10.16 -10.76 33.93
N ARG A 230 -11.35 -10.91 34.49
CA ARG A 230 -12.32 -11.91 34.03
C ARG A 230 -13.33 -11.23 33.15
N LEU A 231 -13.43 -11.65 31.89
CA LEU A 231 -14.31 -11.02 30.91
C LEU A 231 -15.22 -12.07 30.27
N ARG A 232 -16.53 -11.82 30.32
CA ARG A 232 -17.53 -12.64 29.64
C ARG A 232 -17.63 -12.25 28.15
N PRO A 233 -17.77 -13.20 27.20
CA PRO A 233 -17.96 -12.87 25.80
C PRO A 233 -19.13 -11.91 25.54
N GLY A 234 -18.96 -11.02 24.56
CA GLY A 234 -19.89 -9.93 24.24
C GLY A 234 -19.98 -8.81 25.28
N SER A 235 -19.25 -8.88 26.40
CA SER A 235 -19.16 -7.78 27.37
C SER A 235 -17.90 -6.94 27.15
N LYS A 236 -18.02 -5.63 27.38
CA LYS A 236 -16.92 -4.66 27.34
C LYS A 236 -16.49 -4.33 28.76
N MET A 237 -15.18 -4.26 29.03
CA MET A 237 -14.61 -3.84 30.32
C MET A 237 -13.55 -2.77 30.11
N SER A 238 -13.70 -1.62 30.78
CA SER A 238 -12.79 -0.48 30.66
C SER A 238 -11.94 -0.29 31.92
N PHE A 239 -10.66 0.05 31.76
CA PHE A 239 -9.78 0.45 32.86
C PHE A 239 -8.88 1.62 32.47
N GLN A 240 -8.58 2.49 33.43
CA GLN A 240 -7.66 3.62 33.22
C GLN A 240 -6.21 3.18 33.47
N VAL A 241 -5.34 3.54 32.52
CA VAL A 241 -3.88 3.50 32.63
C VAL A 241 -3.40 4.94 32.73
N GLN A 242 -2.55 5.24 33.72
CA GLN A 242 -1.93 6.55 33.88
C GLN A 242 -0.43 6.44 33.61
N VAL A 243 0.10 7.33 32.77
CA VAL A 243 1.51 7.38 32.39
C VAL A 243 2.08 8.74 32.75
N ARG A 244 3.22 8.75 33.45
CA ARG A 244 3.95 9.96 33.85
C ARG A 244 5.39 9.90 33.37
N GLN A 245 5.80 10.90 32.60
CA GLN A 245 7.21 11.05 32.22
C GLN A 245 8.05 11.61 33.38
N THR A 246 9.19 11.00 33.67
CA THR A 246 10.16 11.52 34.64
C THR A 246 11.08 12.61 34.07
N GLU A 247 11.46 13.58 34.91
CA GLU A 247 12.33 14.71 34.56
C GLU A 247 13.75 14.25 34.15
N ASP A 248 14.36 13.39 34.98
CA ASP A 248 15.74 12.91 34.83
C ASP A 248 15.78 11.41 34.53
N TYR A 249 15.22 11.02 33.37
CA TYR A 249 15.26 9.64 32.90
C TYR A 249 16.63 9.32 32.29
N PRO A 250 17.22 8.13 32.50
CA PRO A 250 18.52 7.79 31.93
C PRO A 250 18.44 7.56 30.41
N VAL A 251 19.47 7.97 29.68
CA VAL A 251 19.55 7.78 28.22
C VAL A 251 20.82 6.99 27.88
N ASP A 252 20.65 5.90 27.14
CA ASP A 252 21.72 5.21 26.43
C ASP A 252 21.60 5.54 24.94
N MET A 253 22.68 5.98 24.31
CA MET A 253 22.69 6.23 22.87
C MET A 253 23.82 5.49 22.18
N TYR A 254 23.47 4.68 21.18
CA TYR A 254 24.43 3.99 20.34
C TYR A 254 24.45 4.65 18.95
N TYR A 255 25.61 5.18 18.58
CA TYR A 255 25.82 5.83 17.30
C TYR A 255 26.30 4.79 16.29
N LEU A 256 25.45 4.49 15.30
CA LEU A 256 25.66 3.45 14.31
C LEU A 256 25.91 4.11 12.95
N MET A 257 27.17 4.11 12.51
CA MET A 257 27.64 4.92 11.39
C MET A 257 28.09 4.07 10.21
N ASP A 258 27.61 4.45 9.03
CA ASP A 258 28.14 4.03 7.75
C ASP A 258 29.60 4.48 7.57
N LEU A 259 30.48 3.57 7.14
CA LEU A 259 31.87 3.84 6.79
C LEU A 259 32.19 3.41 5.35
N SER A 260 31.21 3.49 4.46
CA SER A 260 31.39 3.55 3.00
C SER A 260 32.32 4.71 2.59
N ALA A 261 32.69 4.76 1.30
CA ALA A 261 33.69 5.70 0.81
C ALA A 261 33.20 7.17 0.75
N SER A 262 31.88 7.40 0.72
CA SER A 262 31.26 8.74 0.74
C SER A 262 31.43 9.43 2.09
N MET A 263 31.20 8.71 3.19
CA MET A 263 31.17 9.19 4.60
C MET A 263 32.52 9.69 5.16
N VAL A 264 33.49 10.00 4.29
CA VAL A 264 34.88 10.30 4.64
C VAL A 264 35.06 11.72 5.21
N ASP A 265 34.16 12.68 4.97
CA ASP A 265 34.12 13.99 5.64
C ASP A 265 33.17 14.08 6.83
N ASP A 266 32.06 13.34 6.85
CA ASP A 266 31.28 13.09 8.07
C ASP A 266 32.18 12.57 9.19
N LEU A 267 33.04 11.59 8.87
CA LEU A 267 34.01 11.04 9.82
C LEU A 267 35.05 12.08 10.29
N LYS A 268 35.28 13.17 9.55
CA LYS A 268 36.13 14.30 10.02
C LYS A 268 35.34 15.18 10.99
N MET A 269 34.07 15.46 10.71
CA MET A 269 33.20 16.27 11.57
C MET A 269 32.92 15.57 12.91
N ILE A 270 32.63 14.26 12.89
CA ILE A 270 32.22 13.48 14.07
C ILE A 270 33.36 13.35 15.11
N LYS A 271 34.63 13.58 14.74
CA LYS A 271 35.78 13.62 15.68
C LYS A 271 35.66 14.70 16.76
N GLY A 272 34.86 15.75 16.53
CA GLY A 272 34.50 16.77 17.54
C GLY A 272 33.15 16.57 18.23
N LEU A 273 32.36 15.57 17.79
CA LEU A 273 30.96 15.43 18.19
C LEU A 273 30.80 14.94 19.62
N GLY A 274 31.49 13.86 20.04
CA GLY A 274 31.18 13.16 21.30
C GLY A 274 31.25 14.02 22.57
N SER A 275 32.25 14.91 22.66
CA SER A 275 32.37 15.89 23.75
C SER A 275 31.32 17.01 23.69
N THR A 276 30.92 17.43 22.49
CA THR A 276 29.87 18.44 22.27
C THR A 276 28.50 17.86 22.61
N LEU A 277 28.17 16.71 22.03
CA LEU A 277 26.98 15.90 22.26
C LEU A 277 26.75 15.60 23.74
N SER A 278 27.77 15.09 24.45
CA SER A 278 27.63 14.80 25.88
C SER A 278 27.46 16.06 26.75
N ARG A 279 27.93 17.23 26.30
CA ARG A 279 27.71 18.52 26.99
C ARG A 279 26.30 19.06 26.77
N GLU A 280 25.69 18.75 25.64
CA GLU A 280 24.29 19.13 25.37
C GLU A 280 23.30 18.13 26.00
N MET A 281 23.56 16.82 25.90
CA MET A 281 22.74 15.79 26.54
C MET A 281 22.78 15.84 28.08
N SER A 282 23.89 16.29 28.69
CA SER A 282 23.96 16.50 30.15
C SER A 282 23.12 17.67 30.67
N LYS A 283 22.54 18.50 29.78
CA LYS A 283 21.49 19.48 30.13
C LYS A 283 20.10 18.87 30.18
N LEU A 284 19.93 17.63 29.68
CA LEU A 284 18.65 16.94 29.49
C LEU A 284 18.53 15.65 30.34
N THR A 285 19.65 15.04 30.71
CA THR A 285 19.71 13.87 31.62
C THR A 285 21.04 13.85 32.37
N SER A 286 21.02 13.51 33.66
CA SER A 286 22.23 13.33 34.48
C SER A 286 22.96 12.01 34.19
N LYS A 287 22.31 11.07 33.48
CA LYS A 287 22.74 9.67 33.32
C LYS A 287 22.85 9.27 31.85
N PHE A 288 23.59 10.05 31.06
CA PHE A 288 23.90 9.74 29.66
C PHE A 288 24.99 8.65 29.52
N ARG A 289 24.86 7.78 28.51
CA ARG A 289 25.95 6.94 27.98
C ARG A 289 25.96 6.98 26.46
N LEU A 290 27.16 6.84 25.89
CA LEU A 290 27.41 6.85 24.45
C LEU A 290 28.21 5.60 24.03
N GLY A 291 27.81 4.98 22.93
CA GLY A 291 28.51 3.86 22.29
C GLY A 291 28.67 4.10 20.78
N PHE A 292 29.50 3.29 20.12
CA PHE A 292 29.77 3.40 18.69
C PHE A 292 29.90 2.04 18.01
N GLY A 293 29.29 1.92 16.82
CA GLY A 293 29.49 0.82 15.89
C GLY A 293 29.49 1.34 14.46
N SER A 294 30.04 0.54 13.56
CA SER A 294 30.12 0.88 12.14
C SER A 294 29.74 -0.28 11.23
N PHE A 295 29.29 0.06 10.03
CA PHE A 295 28.95 -0.88 8.98
C PHE A 295 29.41 -0.40 7.61
N VAL A 296 29.43 -1.32 6.65
CA VAL A 296 29.58 -1.06 5.21
C VAL A 296 28.65 -2.06 4.51
N GLU A 297 29.19 -3.12 3.90
CA GLU A 297 28.41 -4.16 3.23
C GLU A 297 29.06 -5.56 3.42
N LYS A 298 28.25 -6.63 3.26
CA LYS A 298 28.66 -8.03 3.25
C LYS A 298 29.83 -8.23 2.29
N ALA A 299 30.96 -8.71 2.80
CA ALA A 299 32.21 -8.85 2.05
C ALA A 299 32.21 -10.05 1.07
N LEU A 300 31.30 -10.04 0.09
CA LEU A 300 31.10 -11.05 -0.96
C LEU A 300 30.82 -10.38 -2.33
N LEU A 301 30.91 -11.16 -3.41
CA LEU A 301 30.26 -10.79 -4.68
C LEU A 301 28.72 -10.90 -4.53
N PRO A 302 27.93 -10.02 -5.18
CA PRO A 302 28.36 -8.97 -6.11
C PRO A 302 28.81 -7.67 -5.45
N TYR A 303 28.60 -7.50 -4.14
CA TYR A 303 28.71 -6.21 -3.43
C TYR A 303 30.12 -5.64 -3.35
N ILE A 304 31.14 -6.51 -3.25
CA ILE A 304 32.55 -6.10 -3.22
C ILE A 304 33.35 -6.74 -4.35
N LYS A 305 34.43 -6.08 -4.77
CA LYS A 305 35.40 -6.67 -5.70
C LYS A 305 36.30 -7.63 -4.92
N ILE A 306 36.42 -8.86 -5.43
CA ILE A 306 37.22 -9.92 -4.79
C ILE A 306 38.61 -10.13 -5.44
N THR A 307 39.17 -9.11 -6.09
CA THR A 307 40.57 -9.19 -6.56
C THR A 307 41.53 -9.09 -5.36
N PRO A 308 42.75 -9.66 -5.44
CA PRO A 308 43.74 -9.52 -4.35
C PRO A 308 44.07 -8.07 -3.99
N GLU A 309 43.99 -7.16 -4.96
CA GLU A 309 44.21 -5.73 -4.81
C GLU A 309 43.02 -5.05 -4.10
N ASP A 310 41.80 -5.28 -4.59
CA ASP A 310 40.57 -4.72 -4.00
C ASP A 310 40.32 -5.24 -2.57
N LEU A 311 40.52 -6.53 -2.32
CA LEU A 311 40.38 -7.14 -0.99
C LEU A 311 41.36 -6.59 0.05
N LYS A 312 42.48 -5.99 -0.41
CA LYS A 312 43.45 -5.32 0.45
C LYS A 312 43.15 -3.84 0.63
N ASN A 313 42.60 -3.19 -0.39
CA ASN A 313 42.21 -1.78 -0.39
C ASN A 313 41.13 -1.53 -1.47
N PRO A 314 39.83 -1.46 -1.12
CA PRO A 314 38.76 -1.29 -2.12
C PRO A 314 38.84 0.05 -2.86
N CYS A 315 39.51 1.06 -2.27
CA CYS A 315 39.70 2.39 -2.85
C CYS A 315 40.93 2.53 -3.76
N TRP A 316 41.65 1.44 -4.08
CA TRP A 316 42.91 1.54 -4.85
C TRP A 316 42.72 2.19 -6.24
N GLY A 317 41.55 2.01 -6.86
CA GLY A 317 41.22 2.57 -8.18
C GLY A 317 41.04 4.09 -8.22
N VAL A 318 41.11 4.78 -7.06
CA VAL A 318 41.07 6.24 -6.93
C VAL A 318 42.29 6.80 -6.17
N ASP A 319 43.40 6.05 -6.14
CA ASP A 319 44.66 6.36 -5.45
C ASP A 319 44.52 6.65 -3.93
N ALA A 320 43.38 6.30 -3.33
CA ALA A 320 43.13 6.40 -1.89
C ALA A 320 43.41 5.07 -1.16
N THR A 321 43.59 5.13 0.15
CA THR A 321 43.76 3.96 1.02
C THR A 321 42.61 3.86 2.01
N CYS A 322 41.87 2.77 1.95
CA CYS A 322 40.72 2.45 2.78
C CYS A 322 40.90 1.08 3.44
N LEU A 323 40.09 0.77 4.47
CA LEU A 323 40.06 -0.56 5.08
C LEU A 323 39.37 -1.58 4.15
N PRO A 324 39.73 -2.88 4.22
CA PRO A 324 38.93 -3.94 3.62
C PRO A 324 37.47 -3.93 4.12
N ALA A 325 36.54 -4.23 3.20
CA ALA A 325 35.10 -4.25 3.45
C ALA A 325 34.68 -5.23 4.55
N PHE A 326 33.60 -4.89 5.24
CA PHE A 326 33.06 -5.62 6.38
C PHE A 326 31.57 -5.30 6.55
N GLY A 327 30.78 -6.28 6.99
CA GLY A 327 29.37 -6.08 7.28
C GLY A 327 29.16 -5.13 8.48
N TYR A 328 29.23 -5.67 9.70
CA TYR A 328 29.06 -4.89 10.94
C TYR A 328 30.21 -5.10 11.93
N ARG A 329 30.64 -4.00 12.57
CA ARG A 329 31.61 -3.96 13.68
C ARG A 329 31.04 -3.20 14.87
N HIS A 330 31.02 -3.84 16.04
CA HIS A 330 30.81 -3.17 17.31
C HIS A 330 32.16 -2.70 17.87
N VAL A 331 32.31 -1.39 18.13
CA VAL A 331 33.63 -0.79 18.42
C VAL A 331 33.72 -0.24 19.84
N LEU A 332 32.63 0.33 20.38
CA LEU A 332 32.56 0.89 21.73
C LEU A 332 31.23 0.56 22.41
N SER A 333 31.29 -0.22 23.49
CA SER A 333 30.17 -0.45 24.42
C SER A 333 29.77 0.84 25.14
N LEU A 334 28.49 0.97 25.48
CA LEU A 334 27.88 2.16 26.09
C LEU A 334 28.61 2.61 27.36
N THR A 335 29.37 3.70 27.23
CA THR A 335 30.24 4.27 28.27
C THR A 335 29.82 5.69 28.63
N ASN A 336 30.16 6.15 29.83
CA ASN A 336 30.06 7.56 30.20
C ASN A 336 31.32 8.38 29.83
N SER A 337 32.35 7.74 29.27
CA SER A 337 33.63 8.38 28.95
C SER A 337 33.64 8.98 27.55
N THR A 338 33.39 10.28 27.46
CA THR A 338 33.50 11.07 26.21
C THR A 338 34.88 10.99 25.56
N HIS A 339 35.94 10.86 26.36
CA HIS A 339 37.31 10.69 25.87
C HIS A 339 37.48 9.36 25.13
N GLN A 340 36.87 8.26 25.60
CA GLN A 340 36.96 6.97 24.92
C GLN A 340 36.26 7.02 23.56
N PHE A 341 35.10 7.68 23.47
CA PHE A 341 34.42 7.91 22.20
C PHE A 341 35.29 8.73 21.22
N ASN A 342 35.75 9.92 21.63
CA ASN A 342 36.54 10.79 20.74
C ASN A 342 37.85 10.10 20.27
N ASP A 343 38.53 9.36 21.15
CA ASP A 343 39.73 8.57 20.81
C ASP A 343 39.42 7.47 19.79
N ILE A 344 38.33 6.70 20.00
CA ILE A 344 37.92 5.63 19.08
C ILE A 344 37.50 6.17 17.71
N ILE A 345 36.70 7.25 17.64
CA ILE A 345 36.32 7.91 16.39
C ILE A 345 37.57 8.43 15.66
N SER A 346 38.55 8.99 16.39
CA SER A 346 39.77 9.54 15.78
C SER A 346 40.55 8.50 14.94
N ARG A 347 40.46 7.23 15.34
CA ARG A 347 41.16 6.07 14.75
C ARG A 347 40.37 5.34 13.65
N GLN A 348 39.08 5.60 13.49
CA GLN A 348 38.30 4.98 12.41
C GLN A 348 38.76 5.48 11.04
N GLN A 349 38.56 4.63 10.03
CA GLN A 349 38.85 4.87 8.62
C GLN A 349 37.71 4.26 7.79
N VAL A 350 37.40 4.87 6.64
CA VAL A 350 36.41 4.37 5.69
C VAL A 350 36.88 3.13 4.94
N SER A 351 35.93 2.46 4.28
CA SER A 351 36.09 1.28 3.43
C SER A 351 35.52 1.57 2.03
N GLY A 352 35.05 0.54 1.32
CA GLY A 352 34.33 0.70 0.05
C GLY A 352 33.77 -0.62 -0.51
N ASN A 353 32.66 -0.47 -1.21
CA ASN A 353 31.81 -1.46 -1.91
C ASN A 353 31.77 -1.13 -3.43
N ILE A 354 30.91 -1.81 -4.19
CA ILE A 354 30.68 -1.56 -5.63
C ILE A 354 29.35 -0.84 -5.88
N ASP A 355 28.30 -1.33 -5.25
CA ASP A 355 26.93 -0.92 -5.45
C ASP A 355 26.53 0.20 -4.50
N ILE A 356 25.22 0.49 -4.41
CA ILE A 356 24.70 1.70 -3.77
C ILE A 356 24.09 1.41 -2.39
N PRO A 357 23.26 0.36 -2.20
CA PRO A 357 22.73 0.07 -0.87
C PRO A 357 23.80 -0.55 0.06
N GLU A 358 23.64 -0.34 1.35
CA GLU A 358 24.58 -0.80 2.40
C GLU A 358 23.91 -1.80 3.37
N CYS A 359 24.69 -2.53 4.18
CA CYS A 359 24.15 -3.56 5.08
C CYS A 359 23.62 -2.99 6.41
N GLY A 360 23.20 -1.73 6.41
CA GLY A 360 22.78 -0.98 7.60
C GLY A 360 21.74 -1.70 8.46
N PHE A 361 20.87 -2.49 7.85
CA PHE A 361 19.85 -3.28 8.54
C PHE A 361 20.41 -4.50 9.29
N ASP A 362 21.43 -5.19 8.77
CA ASP A 362 22.18 -6.23 9.52
C ASP A 362 22.80 -5.61 10.79
N ALA A 363 23.33 -4.39 10.65
CA ALA A 363 23.97 -3.64 11.71
C ALA A 363 22.98 -3.15 12.79
N ILE A 364 21.78 -2.69 12.40
CA ILE A 364 20.68 -2.36 13.32
C ILE A 364 20.25 -3.61 14.08
N MET A 365 20.03 -4.74 13.40
CA MET A 365 19.63 -6.00 14.03
C MET A 365 20.64 -6.44 15.09
N GLN A 366 21.93 -6.49 14.75
CA GLN A 366 22.97 -6.87 15.71
C GLN A 366 23.10 -5.86 16.87
N ALA A 367 22.96 -4.56 16.63
CA ALA A 367 22.95 -3.54 17.69
C ALA A 367 21.72 -3.66 18.62
N ALA A 368 20.60 -4.19 18.13
CA ALA A 368 19.42 -4.44 18.93
C ALA A 368 19.55 -5.69 19.81
N VAL A 369 19.93 -6.83 19.22
CA VAL A 369 19.89 -8.14 19.90
C VAL A 369 21.16 -8.49 20.70
N CYS A 370 22.31 -7.86 20.43
CA CYS A 370 23.55 -8.10 21.17
C CYS A 370 23.65 -7.30 22.49
N GLY A 371 22.55 -7.22 23.26
CA GLY A 371 22.40 -6.28 24.38
C GLY A 371 23.54 -6.31 25.41
N ASP A 372 24.05 -7.50 25.76
CA ASP A 372 25.17 -7.67 26.70
C ASP A 372 26.51 -7.11 26.20
N LYS A 373 26.73 -7.08 24.87
CA LYS A 373 27.94 -6.51 24.26
C LYS A 373 27.83 -5.01 24.05
N ILE A 374 26.66 -4.55 23.59
CA ILE A 374 26.38 -3.13 23.38
C ILE A 374 26.33 -2.38 24.72
N GLY A 375 25.80 -3.03 25.78
CA GLY A 375 25.76 -2.52 27.14
C GLY A 375 24.48 -1.72 27.50
N TRP A 376 23.36 -2.01 26.83
CA TRP A 376 22.07 -1.35 27.08
C TRP A 376 21.61 -1.56 28.53
N ARG A 377 21.20 -0.48 29.22
CA ARG A 377 20.61 -0.61 30.56
C ARG A 377 19.15 -1.02 30.50
N ASN A 378 18.66 -1.60 31.60
CA ASN A 378 17.25 -1.99 31.78
C ASN A 378 16.37 -0.85 32.32
N ASP A 379 16.98 0.28 32.71
CA ASP A 379 16.32 1.47 33.28
C ASP A 379 16.54 2.73 32.43
N SER A 380 16.76 2.59 31.11
CA SER A 380 17.07 3.70 30.20
C SER A 380 16.15 3.78 28.98
N MET A 381 16.11 4.98 28.39
CA MET A 381 15.65 5.22 27.02
C MET A 381 16.81 4.85 26.09
N ARG A 382 16.60 3.85 25.24
CA ARG A 382 17.62 3.28 24.35
C ARG A 382 17.46 3.90 22.96
N LEU A 383 18.39 4.78 22.58
CA LEU A 383 18.42 5.46 21.29
C LEU A 383 19.45 4.81 20.37
N LEU A 384 19.01 4.29 19.22
CA LEU A 384 19.89 3.82 18.16
C LEU A 384 19.88 4.86 17.04
N VAL A 385 20.98 5.61 16.90
CA VAL A 385 21.12 6.63 15.83
C VAL A 385 21.80 5.98 14.65
N PHE A 386 21.04 5.75 13.58
CA PHE A 386 21.52 5.25 12.30
C PHE A 386 21.94 6.42 11.40
N VAL A 387 23.13 6.34 10.81
CA VAL A 387 23.71 7.42 9.98
C VAL A 387 24.30 6.83 8.71
N SER A 388 23.75 7.22 7.55
CA SER A 388 24.21 6.86 6.19
C SER A 388 23.72 7.92 5.19
N ASP A 389 24.41 8.05 4.05
CA ASP A 389 23.95 8.83 2.90
C ASP A 389 23.21 8.01 1.83
N SER A 390 23.06 6.70 2.03
CA SER A 390 22.47 5.74 1.09
C SER A 390 21.31 4.91 1.67
N ASP A 391 20.69 4.08 0.82
CA ASP A 391 19.64 3.12 1.20
C ASP A 391 20.23 1.85 1.84
N SER A 392 19.39 1.04 2.49
CA SER A 392 19.82 -0.20 3.17
C SER A 392 19.26 -1.45 2.48
N HIS A 393 20.10 -2.46 2.28
CA HIS A 393 19.67 -3.77 1.79
C HIS A 393 18.78 -4.52 2.82
N PHE A 394 17.77 -5.24 2.33
CA PHE A 394 16.80 -5.94 3.21
C PHE A 394 16.34 -7.30 2.69
N GLY A 395 16.08 -8.23 3.61
CA GLY A 395 15.61 -9.59 3.29
C GLY A 395 16.44 -10.28 2.19
N MET A 396 15.75 -10.67 1.12
CA MET A 396 16.25 -11.55 0.06
C MET A 396 17.23 -10.91 -0.94
N ASP A 397 17.62 -9.63 -0.79
CA ASP A 397 18.66 -9.02 -1.65
C ASP A 397 19.97 -9.82 -1.64
N SER A 398 20.27 -10.46 -0.49
CA SER A 398 21.41 -11.34 -0.24
C SER A 398 21.45 -12.58 -1.15
N ARG A 399 20.31 -12.92 -1.78
CA ARG A 399 20.20 -14.01 -2.76
C ARG A 399 21.08 -13.78 -3.99
N LEU A 400 21.42 -12.53 -4.32
CA LEU A 400 22.37 -12.21 -5.39
C LEU A 400 23.79 -12.71 -5.08
N ALA A 401 24.19 -12.74 -3.80
CA ALA A 401 25.43 -13.36 -3.32
C ALA A 401 25.31 -14.87 -3.05
N GLY A 402 24.17 -15.48 -3.36
CA GLY A 402 23.89 -16.90 -3.07
C GLY A 402 23.52 -17.20 -1.61
N ILE A 403 23.34 -16.18 -0.77
CA ILE A 403 22.86 -16.33 0.60
C ILE A 403 21.33 -16.49 0.56
N VAL A 404 20.83 -17.61 1.11
CA VAL A 404 19.41 -17.99 1.10
C VAL A 404 18.95 -18.59 2.45
N VAL A 405 19.62 -18.23 3.54
CA VAL A 405 19.29 -18.65 4.92
C VAL A 405 18.76 -17.43 5.67
N PRO A 406 17.44 -17.33 5.92
CA PRO A 406 16.84 -16.14 6.52
C PRO A 406 17.50 -15.74 7.83
N ASN A 407 17.57 -14.42 8.08
CA ASN A 407 18.09 -13.87 9.32
C ASN A 407 17.36 -14.47 10.54
N ASP A 408 18.09 -14.94 11.55
CA ASP A 408 17.50 -15.66 12.69
C ASP A 408 17.12 -14.76 13.88
N GLY A 409 17.40 -13.44 13.78
CA GLY A 409 17.13 -12.46 14.83
C GLY A 409 17.96 -12.65 16.10
N ARG A 410 19.19 -13.21 16.00
CA ARG A 410 20.07 -13.48 17.14
C ARG A 410 21.42 -12.75 17.05
N CYS A 411 22.11 -12.67 18.20
CA CYS A 411 23.42 -12.07 18.29
C CYS A 411 24.52 -13.03 17.78
N HIS A 412 25.27 -12.59 16.77
CA HIS A 412 26.40 -13.33 16.17
C HIS A 412 27.68 -12.50 16.09
N LEU A 413 27.88 -11.55 17.00
CA LEU A 413 29.16 -10.85 17.15
C LEU A 413 30.23 -11.81 17.68
N ASP A 414 31.37 -11.91 17.00
CA ASP A 414 32.48 -12.79 17.37
C ASP A 414 33.34 -12.25 18.54
N GLY A 415 34.46 -12.93 18.86
CA GLY A 415 35.42 -12.50 19.88
C GLY A 415 36.24 -11.25 19.53
N ARG A 416 36.11 -10.72 18.31
CA ARG A 416 36.72 -9.48 17.81
C ARG A 416 35.66 -8.38 17.61
N ASN A 417 34.41 -8.63 18.00
CA ASN A 417 33.23 -7.79 17.82
C ASN A 417 32.86 -7.50 16.34
N GLU A 418 33.18 -8.44 15.43
CA GLU A 418 32.68 -8.44 14.06
C GLU A 418 31.45 -9.35 13.93
N TYR A 419 30.51 -9.03 13.05
CA TYR A 419 29.34 -9.88 12.78
C TYR A 419 29.72 -11.12 11.96
N ALA A 420 29.82 -12.27 12.65
CA ALA A 420 30.36 -13.51 12.08
C ALA A 420 29.51 -14.11 10.95
N MET A 421 28.20 -13.88 10.99
CA MET A 421 27.24 -14.50 10.06
C MET A 421 26.90 -13.61 8.85
N SER A 422 27.61 -12.48 8.68
CA SER A 422 27.41 -11.54 7.56
C SER A 422 27.40 -12.23 6.19
N SER A 423 28.24 -13.25 6.00
CA SER A 423 28.37 -14.03 4.77
C SER A 423 27.51 -15.31 4.69
N LEU A 424 26.63 -15.56 5.68
CA LEU A 424 25.82 -16.78 5.77
C LEU A 424 24.31 -16.51 5.91
N LEU A 425 23.91 -15.44 6.60
CA LEU A 425 22.51 -15.09 6.82
C LEU A 425 22.05 -13.96 5.91
N GLU A 426 20.79 -14.02 5.47
CA GLU A 426 20.12 -12.94 4.74
C GLU A 426 20.11 -11.64 5.57
N TYR A 427 19.95 -10.49 4.91
CA TYR A 427 19.64 -9.25 5.64
C TYR A 427 18.30 -9.43 6.38
N PRO A 428 18.09 -8.82 7.54
CA PRO A 428 16.81 -8.92 8.23
C PRO A 428 15.71 -8.23 7.42
N THR A 429 14.48 -8.70 7.55
CA THR A 429 13.30 -8.02 7.00
C THR A 429 12.86 -6.88 7.92
N LEU A 430 12.15 -5.88 7.38
CA LEU A 430 11.55 -4.79 8.18
C LEU A 430 10.65 -5.32 9.30
N GLY A 431 9.95 -6.44 9.10
CA GLY A 431 9.14 -7.09 10.14
C GLY A 431 10.00 -7.62 11.30
N GLN A 432 11.10 -8.31 11.01
CA GLN A 432 12.03 -8.80 12.04
C GLN A 432 12.76 -7.67 12.76
N LEU A 433 13.16 -6.60 12.04
CA LEU A 433 13.70 -5.40 12.65
C LEU A 433 12.70 -4.78 13.62
N THR A 434 11.44 -4.62 13.19
CA THR A 434 10.35 -4.10 14.02
C THR A 434 10.17 -4.96 15.27
N GLU A 435 10.06 -6.29 15.12
CA GLU A 435 9.95 -7.24 16.22
C GLU A 435 11.08 -7.06 17.23
N LYS A 436 12.34 -7.01 16.79
CA LYS A 436 13.50 -6.97 17.70
C LYS A 436 13.80 -5.59 18.29
N LEU A 437 13.46 -4.50 17.59
CA LEU A 437 13.48 -3.14 18.15
C LEU A 437 12.39 -2.96 19.22
N VAL A 438 11.18 -3.46 18.95
CA VAL A 438 10.07 -3.50 19.91
C VAL A 438 10.43 -4.37 21.12
N GLU A 439 10.85 -5.62 20.93
CA GLU A 439 11.24 -6.54 22.02
C GLU A 439 12.32 -5.92 22.93
N ASN A 440 13.35 -5.30 22.34
CA ASN A 440 14.44 -4.69 23.10
C ASN A 440 14.18 -3.24 23.56
N ASN A 441 13.00 -2.67 23.28
CA ASN A 441 12.64 -1.28 23.58
C ASN A 441 13.72 -0.28 23.12
N ILE A 442 14.05 -0.33 21.83
CA ILE A 442 15.04 0.54 21.17
C ILE A 442 14.35 1.44 20.17
N LEU A 443 14.53 2.75 20.33
CA LEU A 443 13.99 3.77 19.43
C LEU A 443 15.03 4.08 18.34
N LEU A 444 14.60 4.00 17.08
CA LEU A 444 15.47 4.13 15.91
C LEU A 444 15.38 5.53 15.32
N ILE A 445 16.51 6.23 15.27
CA ILE A 445 16.63 7.57 14.66
C ILE A 445 17.40 7.40 13.35
N PHE A 446 16.71 7.49 12.21
CA PHE A 446 17.32 7.54 10.89
C PHE A 446 17.81 8.96 10.60
N ALA A 447 19.09 9.24 10.80
CA ALA A 447 19.72 10.49 10.41
C ALA A 447 20.37 10.31 9.03
N VAL A 448 19.63 10.63 7.97
CA VAL A 448 19.99 10.29 6.57
C VAL A 448 19.90 11.50 5.64
N THR A 449 20.65 11.49 4.54
CA THR A 449 20.67 12.59 3.57
C THR A 449 19.32 12.73 2.83
N ASP A 450 19.02 13.95 2.36
CA ASP A 450 17.75 14.27 1.71
C ASP A 450 17.46 13.42 0.46
N SER A 451 18.52 12.97 -0.24
CA SER A 451 18.45 12.09 -1.41
C SER A 451 17.80 10.73 -1.14
N VAL A 452 17.86 10.22 0.10
CA VAL A 452 17.26 8.93 0.50
C VAL A 452 16.16 9.07 1.56
N ARG A 453 15.93 10.29 2.07
CA ARG A 453 14.95 10.61 3.11
C ARG A 453 13.60 9.93 2.89
N HIS A 454 13.04 10.00 1.68
CA HIS A 454 11.72 9.45 1.39
C HIS A 454 11.62 7.92 1.55
N ASN A 455 12.71 7.17 1.39
CA ASN A 455 12.72 5.72 1.61
C ASN A 455 12.66 5.43 3.11
N TYR A 456 13.51 6.10 3.90
CA TYR A 456 13.52 5.99 5.36
C TYR A 456 12.25 6.56 6.03
N GLU A 457 11.61 7.59 5.46
CA GLU A 457 10.27 8.04 5.87
C GLU A 457 9.22 6.94 5.71
N ASN A 458 9.32 6.11 4.66
CA ASN A 458 8.43 4.99 4.45
C ASN A 458 8.77 3.78 5.33
N TYR A 459 10.05 3.53 5.63
CA TYR A 459 10.45 2.52 6.62
C TYR A 459 10.00 2.92 8.04
N ALA A 460 10.15 4.19 8.43
CA ALA A 460 9.75 4.68 9.75
C ALA A 460 8.24 4.56 10.02
N LYS A 461 7.39 4.72 9.00
CA LYS A 461 5.93 4.47 9.11
C LYS A 461 5.58 3.02 9.48
N LEU A 462 6.50 2.08 9.30
CA LEU A 462 6.32 0.65 9.62
C LEU A 462 6.98 0.24 10.95
N ILE A 463 7.86 1.07 11.52
CA ILE A 463 8.61 0.79 12.75
C ILE A 463 8.12 1.73 13.86
N PRO A 464 7.34 1.24 14.85
CA PRO A 464 6.83 2.08 15.94
C PRO A 464 7.95 2.83 16.69
N GLY A 465 7.74 4.12 16.93
CA GLY A 465 8.72 4.98 17.61
C GLY A 465 9.98 5.31 16.80
N ALA A 466 10.05 4.98 15.51
CA ALA A 466 11.13 5.42 14.64
C ALA A 466 10.92 6.85 14.12
N THR A 467 12.01 7.63 14.04
CA THR A 467 12.00 9.03 13.59
C THR A 467 13.04 9.25 12.48
N VAL A 468 12.76 10.13 11.52
CA VAL A 468 13.71 10.49 10.44
C VAL A 468 14.16 11.93 10.61
N GLY A 469 15.46 12.19 10.47
CA GLY A 469 16.07 13.52 10.50
C GLY A 469 16.98 13.75 9.30
N VAL A 470 16.86 14.92 8.66
CA VAL A 470 17.59 15.21 7.41
C VAL A 470 19.04 15.59 7.72
N LEU A 471 19.96 14.69 7.43
CA LEU A 471 21.39 14.87 7.59
C LEU A 471 21.94 15.80 6.50
N ALA A 472 22.73 16.80 6.90
CA ALA A 472 23.57 17.53 5.97
C ALA A 472 24.69 16.63 5.45
N SER A 473 25.17 16.84 4.21
CA SER A 473 26.19 16.03 3.53
C SER A 473 27.62 16.07 4.13
N ASP A 474 27.75 16.54 5.37
CA ASP A 474 28.98 16.63 6.17
C ASP A 474 28.71 16.31 7.66
N SER A 475 27.53 15.75 7.96
CA SER A 475 26.97 15.50 9.29
C SER A 475 26.90 16.72 10.22
N ARG A 476 27.08 17.97 9.75
CA ARG A 476 27.25 19.14 10.66
C ARG A 476 26.07 19.39 11.61
N ASN A 477 24.86 18.99 11.21
CA ASN A 477 23.63 19.17 11.97
C ASN A 477 23.22 17.93 12.81
N VAL A 478 23.97 16.82 12.78
CA VAL A 478 23.55 15.55 13.42
C VAL A 478 23.25 15.70 14.92
N LEU A 479 23.95 16.61 15.61
CA LEU A 479 23.68 16.96 17.00
C LEU A 479 22.28 17.57 17.20
N GLU A 480 21.86 18.47 16.31
CA GLU A 480 20.57 19.14 16.37
C GLU A 480 19.43 18.18 16.02
N LEU A 481 19.64 17.26 15.07
CA LEU A 481 18.71 16.17 14.77
C LEU A 481 18.47 15.29 16.00
N ILE A 482 19.55 14.79 16.62
CA ILE A 482 19.48 13.95 17.84
C ILE A 482 18.78 14.69 18.98
N MET A 483 19.11 15.95 19.21
CA MET A 483 18.47 16.76 20.26
C MET A 483 17.01 17.10 19.97
N THR A 484 16.60 17.13 18.70
CA THR A 484 15.22 17.38 18.28
C THR A 484 14.39 16.12 18.40
N ALA A 485 14.84 15.01 17.82
CA ALA A 485 14.20 13.70 17.95
C ALA A 485 14.06 13.27 19.43
N TYR A 486 15.08 13.50 20.27
CA TYR A 486 14.95 13.27 21.72
C TYR A 486 13.85 14.13 22.36
N LYS A 487 13.74 15.42 22.03
CA LYS A 487 12.68 16.30 22.55
C LYS A 487 11.30 15.90 22.04
N GLU A 488 11.21 15.45 20.79
CA GLU A 488 9.97 15.01 20.14
C GLU A 488 9.45 13.70 20.76
N LEU A 489 10.32 12.68 20.87
CA LEU A 489 10.05 11.42 21.59
C LEU A 489 9.76 11.66 23.08
N ARG A 490 10.29 12.73 23.68
CA ARG A 490 9.94 13.18 25.03
C ARG A 490 8.74 14.14 25.08
N SER A 491 8.19 14.56 23.95
CA SER A 491 6.95 15.34 23.87
C SER A 491 5.71 14.48 23.60
N GLU A 492 5.91 13.23 23.20
CA GLU A 492 4.84 12.27 22.97
C GLU A 492 4.79 11.19 24.07
N VAL A 493 3.60 10.61 24.25
CA VAL A 493 3.38 9.38 25.03
C VAL A 493 2.38 8.55 24.24
N GLU A 494 2.84 7.45 23.65
CA GLU A 494 2.02 6.46 22.96
C GLU A 494 2.06 5.11 23.69
N LEU A 495 0.93 4.41 23.74
CA LEU A 495 0.86 3.04 24.26
C LEU A 495 1.02 1.99 23.15
N GLU A 496 1.88 1.01 23.43
CA GLU A 496 2.04 -0.22 22.68
C GLU A 496 1.40 -1.40 23.43
N ILE A 497 0.97 -2.40 22.66
CA ILE A 497 0.52 -3.71 23.13
C ILE A 497 1.63 -4.69 22.81
N VAL A 498 2.06 -5.50 23.77
CA VAL A 498 3.08 -6.55 23.59
C VAL A 498 2.58 -7.86 24.20
N GLY A 499 2.58 -8.94 23.43
CA GLY A 499 2.14 -10.26 23.87
C GLY A 499 0.95 -10.77 23.06
N ASP A 500 0.23 -11.71 23.65
CA ASP A 500 -0.79 -12.51 22.99
C ASP A 500 -2.19 -11.87 23.13
N THR A 501 -2.72 -11.37 22.01
CA THR A 501 -4.04 -10.72 21.91
C THR A 501 -4.87 -11.25 20.73
N GLU A 502 -4.69 -12.52 20.37
CA GLU A 502 -5.60 -13.19 19.43
C GLU A 502 -7.03 -13.27 20.02
N ASP A 503 -8.05 -13.13 19.16
CA ASP A 503 -9.48 -13.06 19.51
C ASP A 503 -9.88 -11.94 20.51
N LEU A 504 -8.99 -10.99 20.82
CA LEU A 504 -9.21 -9.90 21.78
C LEU A 504 -9.31 -8.54 21.08
N GLN A 505 -10.49 -7.90 21.15
CA GLN A 505 -10.66 -6.53 20.69
C GLN A 505 -10.21 -5.54 21.79
N ILE A 506 -9.32 -4.61 21.43
CA ILE A 506 -8.81 -3.56 22.34
C ILE A 506 -9.07 -2.20 21.70
N SER A 507 -9.79 -1.33 22.41
CA SER A 507 -10.02 0.06 22.01
C SER A 507 -9.47 1.04 23.05
N PHE A 508 -8.95 2.17 22.56
CA PHE A 508 -8.30 3.18 23.37
C PHE A 508 -9.10 4.49 23.38
N THR A 509 -8.94 5.27 24.43
CA THR A 509 -9.37 6.66 24.49
C THR A 509 -8.33 7.43 25.31
N ALA A 510 -7.59 8.32 24.65
CA ALA A 510 -6.61 9.17 25.31
C ALA A 510 -7.30 10.31 26.05
N THR A 511 -6.69 10.75 27.16
CA THR A 511 -7.06 11.95 27.90
C THR A 511 -5.78 12.68 28.29
N CYS A 512 -5.52 13.78 27.59
CA CYS A 512 -4.23 14.45 27.55
C CYS A 512 -4.18 15.65 28.54
N GLN A 513 -3.06 16.38 28.53
CA GLN A 513 -2.75 17.48 29.48
C GLN A 513 -3.80 18.60 29.54
N ASP A 514 -4.44 18.88 28.41
CA ASP A 514 -5.51 19.86 28.21
C ASP A 514 -6.87 19.41 28.76
N GLY A 515 -6.99 18.14 29.19
CA GLY A 515 -8.25 17.55 29.64
C GLY A 515 -9.20 17.19 28.50
N SER A 516 -8.77 17.27 27.24
CA SER A 516 -9.54 16.77 26.12
C SER A 516 -9.57 15.23 26.13
N VAL A 517 -10.62 14.68 25.54
CA VAL A 517 -10.83 13.23 25.43
C VAL A 517 -10.84 12.88 23.95
N HIS A 518 -9.94 11.98 23.54
CA HIS A 518 -9.77 11.57 22.15
C HIS A 518 -10.12 10.07 21.98
N PRO A 519 -11.36 9.73 21.58
CA PRO A 519 -11.75 8.36 21.27
C PRO A 519 -10.90 7.76 20.14
N GLY A 520 -10.59 6.46 20.22
CA GLY A 520 -9.76 5.74 19.25
C GLY A 520 -8.26 6.04 19.34
N LEU A 521 -7.85 7.13 20.00
CA LEU A 521 -6.45 7.54 20.07
C LEU A 521 -5.72 6.86 21.24
N LYS A 522 -4.51 6.34 20.96
CA LYS A 522 -3.61 5.70 21.94
C LYS A 522 -2.32 6.50 22.22
N ARG A 523 -2.29 7.76 21.80
CA ARG A 523 -1.16 8.70 21.90
C ARG A 523 -1.61 10.07 22.42
N CYS A 524 -0.77 10.74 23.21
CA CYS A 524 -0.84 12.17 23.48
C CYS A 524 0.46 12.84 23.01
N SER A 525 0.35 14.01 22.37
CA SER A 525 1.47 14.87 21.98
C SER A 525 1.59 16.09 22.90
N HIS A 526 2.65 16.89 22.73
CA HIS A 526 2.95 18.10 23.50
C HIS A 526 3.04 17.94 25.04
N VAL A 527 3.23 16.71 25.51
CA VAL A 527 3.49 16.35 26.91
C VAL A 527 4.84 16.92 27.33
N LYS A 528 5.00 17.35 28.58
CA LYS A 528 6.28 17.81 29.14
C LYS A 528 6.81 16.83 30.17
N ALA A 529 8.12 16.85 30.41
CA ALA A 529 8.72 16.07 31.47
C ALA A 529 8.14 16.50 32.83
N GLY A 530 7.66 15.54 33.62
CA GLY A 530 6.90 15.79 34.85
C GLY A 530 5.38 15.65 34.68
N ASP A 531 4.84 15.76 33.47
CA ASP A 531 3.39 15.65 33.21
C ASP A 531 2.88 14.22 33.32
N THR A 532 1.59 14.09 33.62
CA THR A 532 0.84 12.82 33.61
C THR A 532 -0.28 12.91 32.58
N VAL A 533 -0.43 11.86 31.78
CA VAL A 533 -1.55 11.63 30.86
C VAL A 533 -2.26 10.34 31.24
N SER A 534 -3.48 10.13 30.75
CA SER A 534 -4.19 8.88 30.99
C SER A 534 -4.87 8.33 29.75
N PHE A 535 -5.00 7.00 29.69
CA PHE A 535 -5.65 6.27 28.62
C PHE A 535 -6.71 5.38 29.24
N ASN A 536 -7.96 5.50 28.80
CA ASN A 536 -8.99 4.53 29.11
C ASN A 536 -8.92 3.41 28.07
N VAL A 537 -8.63 2.19 28.51
CA VAL A 537 -8.46 1.02 27.64
C VAL A 537 -9.66 0.12 27.85
N THR A 538 -10.36 -0.21 26.77
CA THR A 538 -11.56 -1.07 26.80
C THR A 538 -11.29 -2.37 26.07
N LEU A 539 -11.47 -3.48 26.79
CA LEU A 539 -11.34 -4.84 26.29
C LEU A 539 -12.72 -5.41 25.96
N GLU A 540 -12.79 -6.21 24.90
CA GLU A 540 -13.97 -6.94 24.46
C GLU A 540 -13.55 -8.29 23.86
N LEU A 541 -14.32 -9.34 24.16
CA LEU A 541 -14.08 -10.71 23.70
C LEU A 541 -15.28 -11.21 22.92
N ASP A 542 -15.09 -11.64 21.68
CA ASP A 542 -16.17 -12.22 20.87
C ASP A 542 -16.45 -13.69 21.24
N LYS A 543 -15.44 -14.40 21.75
CA LYS A 543 -15.45 -15.84 22.02
C LYS A 543 -14.78 -16.17 23.35
N CYS A 544 -14.94 -17.42 23.80
CA CYS A 544 -14.20 -17.95 24.94
C CYS A 544 -12.75 -18.25 24.54
N LEU A 545 -11.82 -17.93 25.44
CA LEU A 545 -10.41 -18.25 25.27
C LEU A 545 -10.16 -19.69 25.75
N PRO A 546 -9.26 -20.46 25.08
CA PRO A 546 -8.94 -21.83 25.49
C PRO A 546 -8.08 -21.90 26.77
N GLY A 547 -7.71 -20.75 27.35
CA GLY A 547 -6.91 -20.63 28.57
C GLY A 547 -6.68 -19.15 28.91
N SER A 548 -5.97 -18.89 30.01
CA SER A 548 -5.62 -17.51 30.38
C SER A 548 -4.53 -16.93 29.47
N ARG A 549 -4.83 -15.80 28.84
CA ARG A 549 -3.88 -15.02 28.01
C ARG A 549 -3.18 -13.97 28.88
N ARG A 550 -1.97 -13.56 28.49
CA ARG A 550 -1.23 -12.46 29.14
C ARG A 550 -0.63 -11.54 28.08
N PHE A 551 -0.88 -10.25 28.25
CA PHE A 551 -0.30 -9.18 27.43
C PHE A 551 0.16 -8.03 28.31
N HIS A 552 0.95 -7.14 27.72
CA HIS A 552 1.54 -5.98 28.37
C HIS A 552 1.14 -4.71 27.63
N LEU A 553 0.75 -3.69 28.38
CA LEU A 553 0.58 -2.32 27.89
C LEU A 553 1.77 -1.50 28.37
N ARG A 554 2.53 -0.89 27.46
CA ARG A 554 3.73 -0.12 27.79
C ARG A 554 3.77 1.22 27.04
N PRO A 555 4.37 2.28 27.59
CA PRO A 555 4.65 3.49 26.83
C PRO A 555 5.87 3.28 25.92
N VAL A 556 5.84 3.82 24.70
CA VAL A 556 6.98 3.81 23.76
C VAL A 556 8.25 4.34 24.45
N GLY A 557 9.34 3.58 24.38
CA GLY A 557 10.64 3.94 24.98
C GLY A 557 10.75 3.72 26.49
N VAL A 558 9.69 3.32 27.18
CA VAL A 558 9.65 3.16 28.65
C VAL A 558 9.57 1.68 29.04
N GLN A 559 10.44 1.25 29.95
CA GLN A 559 10.57 -0.13 30.41
C GLN A 559 9.48 -0.55 31.43
N ASP A 560 8.84 0.41 32.10
CA ASP A 560 7.70 0.15 32.99
C ASP A 560 6.45 -0.23 32.18
N ALA A 561 5.99 -1.48 32.32
CA ALA A 561 4.80 -1.99 31.67
C ALA A 561 3.70 -2.43 32.66
N LEU A 562 2.45 -2.34 32.21
CA LEU A 562 1.27 -2.89 32.86
C LEU A 562 1.02 -4.31 32.33
N GLU A 563 1.19 -5.31 33.19
CA GLU A 563 0.78 -6.70 32.92
C GLU A 563 -0.74 -6.85 33.07
N VAL A 564 -1.40 -7.43 32.06
CA VAL A 564 -2.81 -7.79 32.09
C VAL A 564 -2.94 -9.31 31.91
N ALA A 565 -3.40 -9.99 32.95
CA ALA A 565 -3.80 -11.39 32.89
C ALA A 565 -5.31 -11.47 32.60
N LEU A 566 -5.67 -12.10 31.49
CA LEU A 566 -7.05 -12.21 31.01
C LEU A 566 -7.55 -13.66 31.10
N GLU A 567 -8.79 -13.84 31.52
CA GLU A 567 -9.48 -15.12 31.64
C GLU A 567 -10.92 -14.96 31.16
N SER A 568 -11.42 -15.87 30.31
CA SER A 568 -12.78 -15.76 29.77
C SER A 568 -13.81 -16.41 30.71
N ALA A 569 -14.78 -15.63 31.18
CA ALA A 569 -15.83 -16.07 32.10
C ALA A 569 -16.97 -16.78 31.32
N CYS A 570 -16.74 -18.05 30.97
CA CYS A 570 -17.62 -18.85 30.10
C CYS A 570 -18.27 -20.07 30.75
N GLU A 571 -17.67 -20.64 31.78
CA GLU A 571 -18.19 -21.81 32.49
C GLU A 571 -19.09 -21.38 33.67
N CYS A 572 -20.14 -22.15 33.93
CA CYS A 572 -20.94 -21.98 35.15
C CYS A 572 -20.28 -22.61 36.38
N ASP A 573 -20.30 -21.93 37.53
CA ASP A 573 -19.69 -22.43 38.77
C ASP A 573 -20.34 -23.74 39.28
N CYS A 574 -21.64 -23.95 39.01
CA CYS A 574 -22.35 -25.20 39.30
C CYS A 574 -21.76 -26.44 38.59
N ARG A 575 -20.97 -26.24 37.53
CA ARG A 575 -20.31 -27.31 36.78
C ARG A 575 -19.15 -27.97 37.53
N ARG A 576 -18.67 -27.34 38.61
CA ARG A 576 -17.59 -27.91 39.46
C ARG A 576 -18.09 -28.97 40.45
N SER A 577 -19.40 -29.17 40.57
CA SER A 577 -20.02 -30.14 41.48
C SER A 577 -21.20 -30.87 40.83
N PRO A 578 -20.97 -31.69 39.77
CA PRO A 578 -22.00 -32.58 39.24
C PRO A 578 -22.32 -33.70 40.23
N GLU A 579 -23.57 -34.13 40.30
CA GLU A 579 -24.01 -35.30 41.10
C GLU A 579 -24.19 -36.51 40.16
N PRO A 580 -23.20 -37.43 40.06
CA PRO A 580 -23.32 -38.62 39.24
C PRO A 580 -24.31 -39.61 39.84
N ASN A 581 -25.15 -40.21 38.98
CA ASN A 581 -26.24 -41.11 39.37
C ASN A 581 -27.22 -40.47 40.36
N SER A 582 -27.60 -39.22 40.12
CA SER A 582 -28.56 -38.48 40.95
C SER A 582 -29.91 -39.19 41.05
N THR A 583 -30.49 -39.25 42.24
CA THR A 583 -31.83 -39.81 42.45
C THR A 583 -32.92 -39.04 41.69
N HIS A 584 -32.66 -37.76 41.39
CA HIS A 584 -33.57 -36.88 40.65
C HIS A 584 -33.62 -37.20 39.14
N CYS A 585 -32.61 -37.91 38.62
CA CYS A 585 -32.51 -38.38 37.25
C CYS A 585 -32.95 -39.85 37.14
N SER A 586 -34.22 -40.10 37.46
CA SER A 586 -34.87 -41.42 37.48
C SER A 586 -34.09 -42.48 38.28
N GLU A 587 -33.83 -42.20 39.57
CA GLU A 587 -33.15 -43.12 40.50
C GLU A 587 -31.76 -43.57 40.02
N GLY A 588 -30.99 -42.64 39.42
CA GLY A 588 -29.59 -42.84 39.07
C GLY A 588 -29.29 -43.14 37.60
N GLN A 589 -30.26 -42.96 36.69
CA GLN A 589 -30.07 -43.11 35.24
C GLN A 589 -29.48 -41.86 34.56
N GLY A 590 -28.91 -40.93 35.33
CA GLY A 590 -28.19 -39.77 34.82
C GLY A 590 -27.39 -39.03 35.88
N THR A 591 -26.55 -38.11 35.42
CA THR A 591 -25.81 -37.14 36.24
C THR A 591 -26.58 -35.83 36.30
N MET A 592 -26.78 -35.26 37.48
CA MET A 592 -27.33 -33.90 37.62
C MET A 592 -26.19 -32.89 37.46
N GLU A 593 -26.27 -32.03 36.45
CA GLU A 593 -25.34 -30.91 36.22
C GLU A 593 -26.15 -29.62 36.11
N CYS A 594 -25.84 -28.61 36.94
CA CYS A 594 -26.49 -27.29 36.87
C CYS A 594 -28.03 -27.31 36.80
N GLY A 595 -28.69 -28.23 37.51
CA GLY A 595 -30.16 -28.34 37.58
C GLY A 595 -30.83 -29.08 36.41
N ILE A 596 -30.06 -29.71 35.52
CA ILE A 596 -30.56 -30.59 34.45
C ILE A 596 -29.94 -31.99 34.53
N CYS A 597 -30.67 -32.99 34.06
CA CYS A 597 -30.20 -34.37 34.00
C CYS A 597 -29.48 -34.67 32.67
N ILE A 598 -28.20 -35.01 32.76
CA ILE A 598 -27.41 -35.60 31.66
C ILE A 598 -27.54 -37.11 31.77
N CYS A 599 -28.36 -37.70 30.90
CA CYS A 599 -28.75 -39.10 31.00
C CYS A 599 -27.64 -40.09 30.59
N ASN A 600 -27.66 -41.26 31.22
CA ASN A 600 -26.83 -42.40 30.85
C ASN A 600 -27.31 -42.97 29.50
N THR A 601 -26.39 -43.61 28.75
CA THR A 601 -26.68 -44.18 27.42
C THR A 601 -27.88 -45.12 27.44
N GLY A 602 -28.91 -44.84 26.63
CA GLY A 602 -30.16 -45.60 26.56
C GLY A 602 -31.34 -44.98 27.34
N PHE A 603 -31.10 -43.92 28.12
CA PHE A 603 -32.14 -43.15 28.81
C PHE A 603 -32.23 -41.72 28.29
N MET A 604 -33.45 -41.18 28.21
CA MET A 604 -33.74 -39.87 27.63
C MET A 604 -34.90 -39.17 28.36
N GLY A 605 -35.13 -37.89 28.05
CA GLY A 605 -36.14 -37.05 28.70
C GLY A 605 -35.54 -36.16 29.81
N PRO A 606 -36.28 -35.12 30.27
CA PRO A 606 -35.76 -34.11 31.20
C PRO A 606 -35.38 -34.65 32.58
N ARG A 607 -35.77 -35.88 32.92
CA ARG A 607 -35.36 -36.62 34.13
C ARG A 607 -34.88 -38.05 33.81
N CYS A 608 -34.52 -38.35 32.57
CA CYS A 608 -34.10 -39.69 32.12
C CYS A 608 -35.20 -40.76 32.26
N GLU A 609 -36.46 -40.35 32.17
CA GLU A 609 -37.65 -41.19 32.39
C GLU A 609 -38.04 -42.09 31.20
N CYS A 610 -37.48 -41.82 30.01
CA CYS A 610 -37.78 -42.52 28.76
C CYS A 610 -36.68 -43.51 28.37
N THR A 611 -37.12 -44.65 27.83
CA THR A 611 -36.30 -45.70 27.22
C THR A 611 -36.82 -45.97 25.80
N GLU A 612 -35.96 -46.48 24.91
CA GLU A 612 -36.26 -46.66 23.47
C GLU A 612 -37.52 -47.49 23.16
N GLU A 613 -38.00 -48.33 24.08
CA GLU A 613 -39.15 -49.22 23.86
C GLU A 613 -40.55 -48.54 23.96
N LYS A 614 -40.63 -47.25 24.32
CA LYS A 614 -41.92 -46.55 24.60
C LYS A 614 -42.27 -45.45 23.58
N PHE A 615 -42.53 -45.83 22.33
CA PHE A 615 -42.86 -44.90 21.26
C PHE A 615 -44.37 -44.62 21.10
N GLN A 616 -44.76 -43.34 21.11
CA GLN A 616 -45.96 -42.84 20.43
C GLN A 616 -45.53 -41.87 19.32
N THR A 617 -45.62 -42.32 18.07
CA THR A 617 -44.94 -41.70 16.91
C THR A 617 -45.68 -40.50 16.31
N SER A 618 -46.86 -40.13 16.82
CA SER A 618 -47.76 -39.14 16.20
C SER A 618 -47.32 -37.69 16.34
N ASN A 619 -46.63 -37.33 17.42
CA ASN A 619 -46.39 -35.92 17.78
C ASN A 619 -45.11 -35.33 17.17
N CYS A 620 -44.36 -36.10 16.39
CA CYS A 620 -43.04 -35.75 15.87
C CYS A 620 -43.03 -35.46 14.36
N ARG A 621 -44.13 -34.91 13.82
CA ARG A 621 -44.29 -34.55 12.41
C ARG A 621 -44.97 -33.19 12.29
N ALA A 622 -44.45 -32.34 11.41
CA ALA A 622 -45.01 -31.01 11.15
C ALA A 622 -46.36 -31.08 10.41
N ALA A 623 -46.57 -32.08 9.56
CA ALA A 623 -47.85 -32.35 8.91
C ALA A 623 -48.01 -33.84 8.53
N ASP A 624 -49.25 -34.26 8.24
CA ASP A 624 -49.53 -35.62 7.75
C ASP A 624 -48.84 -35.87 6.41
N GLY A 625 -47.80 -36.71 6.44
CA GLY A 625 -46.98 -37.06 5.28
C GLY A 625 -45.57 -36.49 5.28
N THR A 626 -45.21 -35.59 6.21
CA THR A 626 -43.80 -35.22 6.41
C THR A 626 -43.03 -36.35 7.08
N GLU A 627 -41.73 -36.45 6.83
CA GLU A 627 -40.87 -37.37 7.58
C GLU A 627 -40.87 -37.03 9.07
N THR A 628 -40.68 -38.06 9.90
CA THR A 628 -40.56 -37.88 11.35
C THR A 628 -39.29 -37.07 11.64
N CYS A 629 -39.42 -35.99 12.40
CA CYS A 629 -38.32 -35.07 12.71
C CYS A 629 -37.53 -34.60 11.47
N SER A 630 -38.25 -34.34 10.36
CA SER A 630 -37.72 -33.82 9.08
C SER A 630 -36.56 -34.64 8.49
N GLY A 631 -36.40 -35.90 8.88
CA GLY A 631 -35.26 -36.75 8.50
C GLY A 631 -33.92 -36.37 9.15
N GLN A 632 -33.87 -35.30 9.95
CA GLN A 632 -32.66 -34.77 10.60
C GLN A 632 -32.60 -35.05 12.11
N GLY A 633 -33.48 -35.90 12.62
CA GLY A 633 -33.51 -36.30 14.02
C GLY A 633 -34.36 -37.54 14.26
N GLU A 634 -34.40 -37.98 15.50
CA GLU A 634 -35.21 -39.10 15.97
C GLU A 634 -36.27 -38.63 16.97
N CYS A 635 -37.45 -39.24 16.92
CA CYS A 635 -38.58 -38.92 17.78
C CYS A 635 -38.48 -39.70 19.08
N PHE A 636 -38.31 -39.03 20.21
CA PHE A 636 -38.30 -39.67 21.53
C PHE A 636 -39.39 -39.09 22.42
N CYS A 637 -40.24 -39.96 22.97
CA CYS A 637 -41.35 -39.60 23.86
C CYS A 637 -42.26 -38.46 23.35
N GLY A 638 -42.42 -38.34 22.02
CA GLY A 638 -43.29 -37.35 21.39
C GLY A 638 -42.66 -35.98 21.14
N GLN A 639 -41.33 -35.85 21.29
CA GLN A 639 -40.53 -34.70 20.90
C GLN A 639 -39.39 -35.13 19.96
N CYS A 640 -38.88 -34.23 19.14
CA CYS A 640 -37.76 -34.51 18.24
C CYS A 640 -36.40 -34.17 18.89
N ILE A 641 -35.45 -35.10 18.79
CA ILE A 641 -34.05 -34.90 19.16
C ILE A 641 -33.23 -34.90 17.86
N CYS A 642 -32.62 -33.76 17.56
CA CYS A 642 -31.93 -33.55 16.27
C CYS A 642 -30.53 -34.17 16.29
N HIS A 643 -30.12 -34.73 15.16
CA HIS A 643 -28.82 -35.38 15.03
C HIS A 643 -27.67 -34.36 15.12
N PRO A 644 -26.56 -34.69 15.80
CA PRO A 644 -25.39 -33.82 15.85
C PRO A 644 -24.74 -33.73 14.46
N SER A 645 -24.73 -32.54 13.87
CA SER A 645 -24.07 -32.27 12.59
C SER A 645 -22.61 -31.85 12.80
N SER A 646 -21.71 -32.28 11.92
CA SER A 646 -20.33 -31.80 11.87
C SER A 646 -20.18 -30.38 11.32
N PHE A 647 -21.27 -29.79 10.82
CA PHE A 647 -21.29 -28.48 10.15
C PHE A 647 -21.91 -27.37 11.01
N GLY A 648 -22.64 -27.72 12.07
CA GLY A 648 -23.33 -26.80 12.98
C GLY A 648 -24.45 -27.49 13.77
N ARG A 649 -25.48 -26.76 14.16
CA ARG A 649 -26.64 -27.25 14.94
C ARG A 649 -27.87 -27.39 14.05
N VAL A 650 -28.56 -28.53 14.16
CA VAL A 650 -29.96 -28.69 13.72
C VAL A 650 -30.89 -28.46 14.93
N TYR A 651 -32.01 -27.77 14.73
CA TYR A 651 -32.98 -27.39 15.75
C TYR A 651 -34.38 -27.17 15.16
N GLY A 652 -35.32 -26.71 15.98
CA GLY A 652 -36.74 -26.62 15.65
C GLY A 652 -37.57 -27.71 16.35
N ALA A 653 -38.89 -27.62 16.29
CA ALA A 653 -39.78 -28.57 16.99
C ALA A 653 -39.78 -29.97 16.35
N PHE A 654 -39.38 -30.03 15.08
CA PHE A 654 -39.32 -31.18 14.20
C PHE A 654 -37.96 -31.28 13.48
N CYS A 655 -36.89 -30.68 14.01
CA CYS A 655 -35.55 -30.63 13.39
C CYS A 655 -35.55 -30.05 11.95
N GLU A 656 -36.40 -29.05 11.75
CA GLU A 656 -36.67 -28.38 10.48
C GLU A 656 -35.71 -27.23 10.15
N CYS A 657 -34.95 -26.72 11.13
CA CYS A 657 -34.03 -25.60 10.99
C CYS A 657 -32.57 -26.00 11.25
N ASP A 658 -31.63 -25.26 10.68
CA ASP A 658 -30.20 -25.36 11.00
C ASP A 658 -29.50 -23.98 11.00
N ASP A 659 -28.24 -23.93 11.46
CA ASP A 659 -27.41 -22.72 11.53
C ASP A 659 -26.21 -22.72 10.55
N PHE A 660 -26.22 -23.58 9.52
CA PHE A 660 -25.07 -23.81 8.62
C PHE A 660 -25.38 -23.84 7.11
N SER A 661 -26.65 -23.98 6.70
CA SER A 661 -27.13 -24.07 5.32
C SER A 661 -27.40 -22.73 4.63
N CYS A 662 -27.28 -21.61 5.35
CA CYS A 662 -27.47 -20.26 4.79
C CYS A 662 -26.45 -19.90 3.70
N LEU A 663 -26.73 -18.80 2.99
CA LEU A 663 -25.89 -18.26 1.92
C LEU A 663 -24.48 -17.90 2.40
N ARG A 664 -23.48 -18.08 1.53
CA ARG A 664 -22.06 -17.81 1.79
C ARG A 664 -21.50 -16.76 0.84
N PHE A 665 -20.71 -15.82 1.38
CA PHE A 665 -19.97 -14.83 0.61
C PHE A 665 -18.48 -14.97 0.89
N LYS A 666 -17.66 -15.06 -0.17
CA LYS A 666 -16.20 -15.36 -0.10
C LYS A 666 -15.81 -16.64 0.69
N GLY A 667 -16.77 -17.51 1.01
CA GLY A 667 -16.59 -18.74 1.79
C GLY A 667 -17.23 -18.68 3.19
N GLU A 668 -17.42 -17.48 3.73
CA GLU A 668 -18.00 -17.26 5.06
C GLU A 668 -19.53 -17.26 5.02
N LEU A 669 -20.15 -17.84 6.05
CA LEU A 669 -21.59 -17.90 6.23
C LEU A 669 -22.13 -16.50 6.56
N CYS A 670 -23.18 -16.07 5.86
CA CYS A 670 -23.74 -14.72 5.97
C CYS A 670 -22.66 -13.62 5.90
N GLY A 671 -21.64 -13.85 5.07
CA GLY A 671 -20.52 -12.92 4.85
C GLY A 671 -19.71 -12.53 6.09
N GLY A 672 -19.80 -13.30 7.19
CA GLY A 672 -19.18 -12.96 8.48
C GLY A 672 -19.91 -11.86 9.26
N HIS A 673 -21.07 -11.39 8.76
CA HIS A 673 -21.77 -10.20 9.27
C HIS A 673 -23.27 -10.43 9.50
N GLY A 674 -23.66 -11.70 9.70
CA GLY A 674 -25.01 -12.09 10.12
C GLY A 674 -25.02 -13.46 10.78
N VAL A 675 -26.11 -13.78 11.47
CA VAL A 675 -26.37 -15.11 12.03
C VAL A 675 -27.25 -15.89 11.06
N CYS A 676 -26.95 -17.17 10.84
CA CYS A 676 -27.83 -18.06 10.10
C CYS A 676 -28.98 -18.54 11.00
N ASP A 677 -30.22 -18.26 10.62
CA ASP A 677 -31.43 -18.70 11.32
C ASP A 677 -32.38 -19.37 10.31
N CYS A 678 -32.62 -20.67 10.48
CA CYS A 678 -33.47 -21.51 9.62
C CYS A 678 -33.27 -21.35 8.09
N GLY A 679 -32.03 -21.10 7.64
CA GLY A 679 -31.69 -20.90 6.23
C GLY A 679 -31.70 -19.43 5.74
N GLU A 680 -32.15 -18.47 6.56
CA GLU A 680 -32.09 -17.03 6.28
C GLU A 680 -30.91 -16.36 7.04
N CYS A 681 -30.28 -15.36 6.41
CA CYS A 681 -29.17 -14.61 7.01
C CYS A 681 -29.68 -13.37 7.77
N VAL A 682 -29.78 -13.47 9.10
CA VAL A 682 -30.15 -12.37 9.98
C VAL A 682 -28.96 -11.44 10.19
N CYS A 683 -28.89 -10.38 9.39
CA CYS A 683 -27.74 -9.47 9.38
C CYS A 683 -27.53 -8.71 10.71
N HIS A 684 -26.27 -8.50 11.05
CA HIS A 684 -25.88 -7.65 12.17
C HIS A 684 -26.22 -6.19 11.89
N ARG A 685 -26.25 -5.37 12.95
CA ARG A 685 -26.46 -3.92 12.80
C ARG A 685 -25.39 -3.32 11.89
N ALA A 686 -25.82 -2.37 11.05
CA ALA A 686 -25.06 -1.77 9.96
C ALA A 686 -24.73 -2.69 8.76
N TRP A 687 -25.40 -3.85 8.61
CA TRP A 687 -25.26 -4.74 7.45
C TRP A 687 -26.62 -5.09 6.83
N THR A 688 -26.64 -5.39 5.52
CA THR A 688 -27.85 -5.70 4.75
C THR A 688 -27.59 -6.59 3.52
N GLY A 689 -28.68 -7.02 2.88
CA GLY A 689 -28.72 -7.94 1.74
C GLY A 689 -28.65 -9.41 2.15
N ASP A 690 -29.10 -10.31 1.28
CA ASP A 690 -29.30 -11.75 1.54
C ASP A 690 -28.02 -12.51 1.98
N TYR A 691 -26.85 -11.89 1.74
CA TYR A 691 -25.53 -12.39 2.11
C TYR A 691 -24.88 -11.61 3.27
N CYS A 692 -25.58 -10.63 3.83
CA CYS A 692 -25.12 -9.61 4.81
C CYS A 692 -23.80 -8.90 4.45
N ASN A 693 -23.45 -8.87 3.16
CA ASN A 693 -22.16 -8.38 2.67
C ASN A 693 -22.14 -6.86 2.36
N CYS A 694 -23.27 -6.16 2.53
CA CYS A 694 -23.41 -4.75 2.21
C CYS A 694 -23.51 -3.89 3.47
N SER A 695 -22.53 -3.02 3.71
CA SER A 695 -22.57 -2.09 4.85
C SER A 695 -23.63 -1.00 4.64
N THR A 696 -24.39 -0.67 5.69
CA THR A 696 -25.30 0.47 5.71
C THR A 696 -24.72 1.70 6.41
N SER A 697 -23.45 1.66 6.84
CA SER A 697 -22.72 2.86 7.23
C SER A 697 -22.43 3.70 5.98
N THR A 698 -22.55 5.02 6.12
CA THR A 698 -22.13 6.00 5.14
C THR A 698 -20.81 6.68 5.52
N ASP A 699 -20.20 6.31 6.64
CA ASP A 699 -19.12 7.08 7.28
C ASP A 699 -17.84 7.06 6.43
N GLU A 700 -17.47 5.90 5.87
CA GLU A 700 -16.38 5.75 4.90
C GLU A 700 -16.65 6.48 3.56
N CYS A 701 -17.89 6.87 3.29
CA CYS A 701 -18.29 7.62 2.10
C CYS A 701 -18.28 9.15 2.30
N VAL A 702 -17.97 9.67 3.48
CA VAL A 702 -17.96 11.13 3.74
C VAL A 702 -16.58 11.72 3.40
N SER A 703 -16.53 12.63 2.43
CA SER A 703 -15.33 13.40 2.10
C SER A 703 -14.99 14.43 3.20
N GLY A 704 -13.75 14.94 3.22
CA GLY A 704 -13.30 15.93 4.20
C GLY A 704 -14.19 17.17 4.34
N ASP A 705 -14.88 17.57 3.27
CA ASP A 705 -15.86 18.69 3.25
C ASP A 705 -17.22 18.35 3.91
N GLY A 706 -17.35 17.18 4.53
CA GLY A 706 -18.60 16.68 5.12
C GLY A 706 -19.66 16.26 4.11
N THR A 707 -19.31 16.12 2.82
CA THR A 707 -20.24 15.72 1.76
C THR A 707 -20.09 14.24 1.39
N LEU A 708 -21.22 13.57 1.11
CA LEU A 708 -21.21 12.17 0.66
C LEU A 708 -20.60 12.08 -0.75
N CYS A 709 -19.53 11.29 -0.89
CA CYS A 709 -18.84 11.04 -2.15
C CYS A 709 -18.48 12.31 -2.94
N SER A 710 -18.02 13.37 -2.26
CA SER A 710 -17.72 14.69 -2.83
C SER A 710 -18.85 15.32 -3.65
N GLY A 711 -20.10 14.87 -3.48
CA GLY A 711 -21.24 15.19 -4.35
C GLY A 711 -21.13 14.64 -5.78
N ARG A 712 -20.16 13.77 -6.05
CA ARG A 712 -19.73 13.27 -7.38
C ARG A 712 -20.05 11.79 -7.60
N GLY A 713 -20.65 11.12 -6.62
CA GLY A 713 -21.03 9.71 -6.64
C GLY A 713 -22.13 9.35 -5.65
N GLN A 714 -22.44 8.06 -5.54
CA GLN A 714 -23.40 7.50 -4.58
C GLN A 714 -22.70 6.49 -3.66
N CYS A 715 -23.01 6.52 -2.37
CA CYS A 715 -22.52 5.52 -1.42
C CYS A 715 -23.31 4.22 -1.57
N VAL A 716 -22.64 3.11 -1.87
CA VAL A 716 -23.23 1.78 -2.01
C VAL A 716 -22.37 0.81 -1.20
N CYS A 717 -22.99 0.13 -0.23
CA CYS A 717 -22.31 -0.84 0.65
C CYS A 717 -21.07 -0.27 1.38
N GLY A 718 -21.14 0.99 1.82
CA GLY A 718 -20.02 1.70 2.46
C GLY A 718 -18.97 2.27 1.50
N LYS A 719 -19.13 2.17 0.17
CA LYS A 719 -18.15 2.68 -0.80
C LYS A 719 -18.75 3.61 -1.85
N CYS A 720 -18.00 4.62 -2.26
CA CYS A 720 -18.45 5.58 -3.26
C CYS A 720 -18.33 5.03 -4.69
N VAL A 721 -19.47 4.99 -5.39
CA VAL A 721 -19.56 4.73 -6.83
C VAL A 721 -19.67 6.07 -7.54
N CYS A 722 -18.59 6.51 -8.18
CA CYS A 722 -18.52 7.82 -8.83
C CYS A 722 -19.40 7.87 -10.09
N SER A 723 -20.36 8.79 -10.12
CA SER A 723 -21.27 9.02 -11.24
C SER A 723 -20.76 10.09 -12.22
N MET A 724 -19.79 10.90 -11.79
CA MET A 724 -19.13 11.92 -12.62
C MET A 724 -17.99 11.29 -13.45
N PRO A 725 -17.97 11.41 -14.80
CA PRO A 725 -16.92 10.85 -15.62
C PRO A 725 -15.57 11.56 -15.37
N GLY A 726 -14.55 10.79 -15.03
CA GLY A 726 -13.23 11.31 -14.65
C GLY A 726 -13.07 11.63 -13.15
N ALA A 727 -14.13 11.48 -12.34
CA ALA A 727 -14.00 11.45 -10.89
C ALA A 727 -13.53 10.06 -10.41
N SER A 728 -12.67 10.06 -9.39
CA SER A 728 -11.97 8.89 -8.87
C SER A 728 -11.52 9.14 -7.42
N GLY A 729 -10.91 8.14 -6.79
CA GLY A 729 -10.58 8.19 -5.36
C GLY A 729 -11.72 7.66 -4.48
N ASP A 730 -11.40 7.34 -3.23
CA ASP A 730 -12.25 6.55 -2.35
C ASP A 730 -13.57 7.26 -1.96
N THR A 731 -13.57 8.60 -2.04
CA THR A 731 -14.77 9.44 -1.88
C THR A 731 -15.09 10.27 -3.14
N CYS A 732 -14.60 9.84 -4.31
CA CYS A 732 -14.73 10.56 -5.59
C CYS A 732 -14.09 11.96 -5.64
N GLU A 733 -13.14 12.24 -4.74
CA GLU A 733 -12.51 13.55 -4.57
C GLU A 733 -11.56 13.94 -5.71
N LYS A 734 -10.93 12.95 -6.36
CA LYS A 734 -9.94 13.16 -7.44
C LYS A 734 -10.64 13.26 -8.79
N CYS A 735 -10.97 14.47 -9.24
CA CYS A 735 -11.49 14.71 -10.60
C CYS A 735 -10.67 15.78 -11.36
N PRO A 736 -9.58 15.40 -12.05
CA PRO A 736 -8.76 16.33 -12.85
C PRO A 736 -9.52 17.01 -14.00
N THR A 737 -10.64 16.42 -14.44
CA THR A 737 -11.51 16.95 -15.51
C THR A 737 -12.62 17.89 -15.01
N CYS A 738 -12.79 18.03 -13.70
CA CYS A 738 -13.78 18.92 -13.07
C CYS A 738 -13.14 20.30 -12.80
N GLY A 739 -12.97 21.10 -13.86
CA GLY A 739 -12.07 22.27 -13.89
C GLY A 739 -12.56 23.53 -13.17
N ASP A 740 -12.63 23.52 -11.84
CA ASP A 740 -13.05 24.68 -11.03
C ASP A 740 -11.87 25.55 -10.51
N THR A 741 -10.72 24.98 -10.13
CA THR A 741 -9.64 25.76 -9.48
C THR A 741 -8.86 26.66 -10.45
N CYS A 742 -8.39 26.10 -11.58
CA CYS A 742 -7.64 26.88 -12.58
C CYS A 742 -8.50 27.92 -13.31
N SER A 743 -9.80 27.65 -13.47
CA SER A 743 -10.73 28.53 -14.18
C SER A 743 -11.11 29.76 -13.36
N LEU A 744 -11.23 29.63 -12.04
CA LEU A 744 -11.50 30.71 -11.10
C LEU A 744 -10.48 31.85 -11.21
N VAL A 745 -9.19 31.51 -11.16
CA VAL A 745 -8.07 32.47 -11.11
C VAL A 745 -7.70 33.08 -12.47
N ARG A 746 -8.30 32.57 -13.56
CA ARG A 746 -8.07 33.00 -14.96
C ARG A 746 -8.13 34.52 -15.14
N SER A 747 -9.13 35.16 -14.56
CA SER A 747 -9.38 36.61 -14.73
C SER A 747 -8.26 37.49 -14.15
N CYS A 748 -7.64 37.05 -13.05
CA CYS A 748 -6.45 37.71 -12.49
C CYS A 748 -5.21 37.46 -13.36
N ALA A 749 -5.03 36.23 -13.85
CA ALA A 749 -3.91 35.84 -14.70
C ALA A 749 -3.88 36.57 -16.06
N GLU A 750 -5.02 36.61 -16.77
CA GLU A 750 -5.16 37.34 -18.05
C GLU A 750 -4.96 38.85 -17.86
N CYS A 751 -5.44 39.40 -16.74
CA CYS A 751 -5.28 40.82 -16.40
C CYS A 751 -3.82 41.20 -16.11
N HIS A 752 -3.06 40.36 -15.42
CA HIS A 752 -1.66 40.63 -15.10
C HIS A 752 -0.71 40.62 -16.32
N LEU A 753 -1.07 39.91 -17.40
CA LEU A 753 -0.27 39.84 -18.62
C LEU A 753 -0.51 41.02 -19.58
N GLN A 754 -1.65 41.70 -19.50
CA GLN A 754 -1.95 42.89 -20.32
C GLN A 754 -1.23 44.17 -19.83
N GLN A 755 -0.25 44.05 -18.93
CA GLN A 755 0.34 45.15 -18.16
C GLN A 755 1.49 45.90 -18.87
N GLU A 756 1.48 45.97 -20.22
CA GLU A 756 2.41 46.83 -20.96
C GLU A 756 2.01 48.32 -20.95
N ASP A 757 0.71 48.64 -20.86
CA ASP A 757 0.23 50.02 -20.81
C ASP A 757 0.05 50.50 -19.35
N SER A 758 0.83 51.52 -18.98
CA SER A 758 1.04 52.00 -17.60
C SER A 758 -0.20 52.60 -16.89
N SER A 759 -1.35 52.64 -17.55
CA SER A 759 -2.56 53.38 -17.11
C SER A 759 -3.58 52.59 -16.29
N GLN A 760 -3.45 51.25 -16.15
CA GLN A 760 -4.52 50.39 -15.56
C GLN A 760 -4.16 49.66 -14.25
N LYS A 761 -3.03 49.98 -13.60
CA LYS A 761 -2.52 49.23 -12.43
C LYS A 761 -3.53 49.05 -11.27
N ASP A 762 -4.30 50.09 -10.94
CA ASP A 762 -5.27 50.04 -9.85
C ASP A 762 -6.50 49.16 -10.15
N SER A 763 -6.83 48.95 -11.43
CA SER A 763 -7.94 48.11 -11.86
C SER A 763 -7.65 46.62 -11.58
N CYS A 764 -6.45 46.17 -11.95
CA CYS A 764 -6.08 44.76 -11.91
C CYS A 764 -5.98 44.20 -10.47
N SER A 765 -5.41 45.00 -9.56
CA SER A 765 -5.37 44.69 -8.13
C SER A 765 -6.77 44.40 -7.57
N HIS A 766 -7.79 45.15 -8.03
CA HIS A 766 -9.17 44.99 -7.59
C HIS A 766 -9.82 43.70 -8.11
N VAL A 767 -9.44 43.22 -9.30
CA VAL A 767 -9.89 41.93 -9.88
C VAL A 767 -9.24 40.76 -9.12
N CYS A 768 -7.93 40.78 -8.94
CA CYS A 768 -7.20 39.74 -8.22
C CYS A 768 -7.63 39.63 -6.74
N THR A 769 -7.86 40.78 -6.07
CA THR A 769 -8.39 40.81 -4.70
C THR A 769 -9.79 40.19 -4.60
N ALA A 770 -10.65 40.37 -5.61
CA ALA A 770 -12.00 39.78 -5.62
C ALA A 770 -12.00 38.24 -5.74
N VAL A 771 -10.87 37.64 -6.12
CA VAL A 771 -10.66 36.18 -6.20
C VAL A 771 -9.62 35.71 -5.15
N HIS A 772 -9.31 36.54 -4.15
CA HIS A 772 -8.30 36.26 -3.11
C HIS A 772 -6.95 35.72 -3.66
N THR A 773 -6.57 36.19 -4.85
CA THR A 773 -5.44 35.67 -5.62
C THR A 773 -4.32 36.71 -5.72
N ALA A 774 -3.07 36.30 -5.51
CA ALA A 774 -1.86 37.10 -5.73
C ALA A 774 -1.00 36.50 -6.85
N VAL A 775 -0.28 37.35 -7.60
CA VAL A 775 0.71 36.93 -8.58
C VAL A 775 2.12 37.18 -8.03
N SER A 776 2.96 36.14 -8.04
CA SER A 776 4.32 36.17 -7.53
C SER A 776 5.35 35.97 -8.65
N ASN A 777 6.40 36.79 -8.63
CA ASN A 777 7.54 36.68 -9.54
C ASN A 777 8.70 35.84 -8.94
N ALA A 778 8.50 35.22 -7.78
CA ALA A 778 9.49 34.30 -7.20
C ALA A 778 9.51 32.97 -7.97
N THR A 779 10.70 32.40 -8.17
CA THR A 779 10.89 31.06 -8.75
C THR A 779 10.73 29.93 -7.74
N ASP A 780 10.93 30.24 -6.46
CA ASP A 780 10.95 29.26 -5.38
C ASP A 780 9.54 29.10 -4.79
N PHE A 781 8.96 27.92 -5.00
CA PHE A 781 7.72 27.45 -4.38
C PHE A 781 7.80 25.94 -4.18
N ASP A 782 6.93 25.41 -3.32
CA ASP A 782 6.85 23.98 -3.06
C ASP A 782 6.14 23.28 -4.23
N GLU A 783 6.89 22.50 -5.02
CA GLU A 783 6.36 21.78 -6.17
C GLU A 783 5.28 20.76 -5.76
N GLY A 784 5.40 20.16 -4.56
CA GLY A 784 4.47 19.15 -4.04
C GLY A 784 3.09 19.70 -3.64
N LEU A 785 2.97 21.01 -3.45
CA LEU A 785 1.72 21.74 -3.21
C LEU A 785 1.23 22.55 -4.42
N SER A 786 1.86 22.38 -5.60
CA SER A 786 1.57 23.17 -6.79
C SER A 786 0.71 22.44 -7.82
N VAL A 787 -0.30 23.13 -8.35
CA VAL A 787 -1.16 22.67 -9.44
C VAL A 787 -0.76 23.39 -10.73
N ALA A 788 -0.28 22.65 -11.73
CA ALA A 788 0.02 23.21 -13.05
C ALA A 788 -1.28 23.46 -13.83
N CYS A 789 -1.57 24.72 -14.14
CA CYS A 789 -2.75 25.17 -14.87
C CYS A 789 -2.37 25.63 -16.27
N THR A 790 -3.04 25.08 -17.30
CA THR A 790 -2.98 25.58 -18.68
C THR A 790 -4.36 25.99 -19.17
N LEU A 791 -4.45 27.15 -19.82
CA LEU A 791 -5.72 27.74 -20.30
C LEU A 791 -5.54 28.35 -21.69
N GLN A 792 -6.54 28.24 -22.56
CA GLN A 792 -6.53 28.94 -23.83
C GLN A 792 -7.19 30.33 -23.71
N THR A 793 -6.47 31.37 -24.14
CA THR A 793 -6.93 32.78 -24.11
C THR A 793 -7.85 33.10 -25.30
N GLY A 794 -8.55 34.23 -25.24
CA GLY A 794 -9.43 34.69 -26.32
C GLY A 794 -8.71 35.02 -27.65
N ASN A 795 -7.38 35.11 -27.65
CA ASN A 795 -6.53 35.39 -28.81
C ASN A 795 -5.85 34.11 -29.34
N GLU A 796 -6.46 32.94 -29.11
CA GLU A 796 -5.94 31.59 -29.36
C GLU A 796 -4.66 31.18 -28.60
N CYS A 797 -3.85 32.12 -28.11
CA CYS A 797 -2.62 31.86 -27.35
C CYS A 797 -2.85 30.99 -26.10
N LEU A 798 -1.84 30.20 -25.73
CA LEU A 798 -1.82 29.38 -24.52
C LEU A 798 -1.22 30.12 -23.33
N LEU A 799 -1.94 30.07 -22.21
CA LEU A 799 -1.56 30.58 -20.89
C LEU A 799 -1.12 29.41 -20.01
N SER A 800 -0.01 29.55 -19.28
CA SER A 800 0.51 28.55 -18.35
C SER A 800 0.98 29.18 -17.04
N PHE A 801 0.65 28.56 -15.91
CA PHE A 801 1.08 28.98 -14.57
C PHE A 801 1.00 27.84 -13.56
N SER A 802 1.74 27.95 -12.46
CA SER A 802 1.59 27.09 -11.28
C SER A 802 0.73 27.80 -10.23
N LEU A 803 -0.25 27.12 -9.68
CA LEU A 803 -1.14 27.62 -8.62
C LEU A 803 -0.81 26.93 -7.30
N VAL A 804 -0.63 27.70 -6.23
CA VAL A 804 -0.48 27.18 -4.85
C VAL A 804 -1.57 27.79 -3.98
N GLU A 805 -2.31 26.94 -3.28
CA GLU A 805 -3.37 27.32 -2.35
C GLU A 805 -2.84 27.28 -0.90
N ARG A 806 -3.16 28.30 -0.10
CA ARG A 806 -2.88 28.36 1.35
C ARG A 806 -4.04 29.03 2.07
N ASP A 807 -4.70 28.32 2.97
CA ASP A 807 -5.56 28.85 4.05
C ASP A 807 -6.22 30.21 3.74
N HIS A 808 -7.13 30.21 2.76
CA HIS A 808 -7.90 31.37 2.25
C HIS A 808 -7.15 32.36 1.32
N SER A 809 -6.07 31.93 0.65
CA SER A 809 -5.37 32.70 -0.37
C SER A 809 -4.75 31.82 -1.48
N ASN A 810 -4.87 32.29 -2.72
CA ASN A 810 -4.31 31.64 -3.90
C ASN A 810 -3.07 32.41 -4.39
N THR A 811 -1.99 31.72 -4.73
CA THR A 811 -0.79 32.35 -5.30
C THR A 811 -0.44 31.75 -6.66
N ILE A 812 -0.39 32.60 -7.67
CA ILE A 812 0.05 32.26 -9.03
C ILE A 812 1.57 32.48 -9.12
N TYR A 813 2.29 31.45 -9.56
CA TYR A 813 3.72 31.43 -9.84
C TYR A 813 3.97 31.11 -11.32
N ASN A 814 5.14 31.49 -11.85
CA ASN A 814 5.60 31.14 -13.21
C ASN A 814 4.62 31.50 -14.36
N LEU A 815 3.80 32.54 -14.18
CA LEU A 815 2.83 33.01 -15.17
C LEU A 815 3.49 33.39 -16.51
N LYS A 816 3.19 32.63 -17.57
CA LYS A 816 3.78 32.77 -18.91
C LYS A 816 2.73 32.54 -20.01
N GLN A 817 2.96 33.13 -21.17
CA GLN A 817 2.11 33.05 -22.36
C GLN A 817 2.95 32.61 -23.57
N TYR A 818 2.41 31.69 -24.36
CA TYR A 818 3.07 31.07 -25.51
C TYR A 818 2.09 30.84 -26.67
N ASP A 819 2.61 30.40 -27.82
CA ASP A 819 1.84 30.04 -29.02
C ASP A 819 0.86 31.12 -29.49
N CYS A 820 1.22 32.39 -29.33
CA CYS A 820 0.55 33.48 -30.02
C CYS A 820 0.98 33.53 -31.50
N PRO A 821 0.04 33.69 -32.46
CA PRO A 821 0.38 33.84 -33.87
C PRO A 821 1.05 35.20 -34.13
N GLU A 822 2.32 35.19 -34.53
CA GLU A 822 3.04 36.40 -34.95
C GLU A 822 2.44 37.00 -36.24
N PRO A 823 2.33 38.33 -36.37
CA PRO A 823 1.87 38.96 -37.60
C PRO A 823 2.92 38.75 -38.73
N PRO A 824 2.52 38.27 -39.92
CA PRO A 824 3.47 37.94 -40.97
C PRO A 824 4.15 39.19 -41.55
N ASP A 825 5.47 39.15 -41.71
CA ASP A 825 6.25 40.26 -42.29
C ASP A 825 5.89 40.47 -43.77
N ILE A 826 5.10 41.53 -43.99
CA ILE A 826 4.62 41.97 -45.30
C ILE A 826 5.80 42.34 -46.22
N ILE A 827 6.92 42.84 -45.68
CA ILE A 827 8.09 43.27 -46.45
C ILE A 827 8.77 42.06 -47.09
N MET A 828 9.03 41.00 -46.31
CA MET A 828 9.57 39.73 -46.81
C MET A 828 8.68 39.08 -47.87
N ILE A 829 7.35 39.11 -47.70
CA ILE A 829 6.40 38.57 -48.69
C ILE A 829 6.48 39.35 -50.01
N VAL A 830 6.47 40.69 -49.96
CA VAL A 830 6.55 41.55 -51.16
C VAL A 830 7.89 41.40 -51.90
N LEU A 831 9.00 41.29 -51.18
CA LEU A 831 10.32 41.02 -51.76
C LEU A 831 10.40 39.62 -52.41
N GLY A 832 9.88 38.59 -51.75
CA GLY A 832 9.85 37.22 -52.29
C GLY A 832 9.03 37.11 -53.59
N VAL A 833 7.84 37.71 -53.64
CA VAL A 833 6.97 37.67 -54.82
C VAL A 833 7.59 38.47 -55.99
N SER A 834 8.12 39.66 -55.74
CA SER A 834 8.72 40.49 -56.80
C SER A 834 9.98 39.87 -57.40
N LEU A 835 10.86 39.27 -56.59
CA LEU A 835 12.04 38.54 -57.07
C LEU A 835 11.66 37.28 -57.86
N SER A 836 10.58 36.58 -57.46
CA SER A 836 10.06 35.41 -58.17
C SER A 836 9.55 35.76 -59.57
N ILE A 837 8.82 36.87 -59.72
CA ILE A 837 8.34 37.34 -61.03
C ILE A 837 9.53 37.71 -61.95
N LEU A 838 10.54 38.40 -61.41
CA LEU A 838 11.73 38.80 -62.16
C LEU A 838 12.51 37.59 -62.69
N THR A 839 12.75 36.58 -61.83
CA THR A 839 13.51 35.38 -62.19
C THR A 839 12.77 34.50 -63.21
N ILE A 840 11.45 34.33 -63.09
CA ILE A 840 10.64 33.63 -64.11
C ILE A 840 10.73 34.34 -65.46
N GLY A 841 10.67 35.68 -65.50
CA GLY A 841 10.82 36.46 -66.74
C GLY A 841 12.18 36.23 -67.42
N ILE A 842 13.27 36.22 -66.64
CA ILE A 842 14.62 35.93 -67.14
C ILE A 842 14.72 34.49 -67.69
N ILE A 843 14.18 33.51 -66.97
CA ILE A 843 14.19 32.10 -67.41
C ILE A 843 13.43 31.93 -68.74
N LEU A 844 12.26 32.56 -68.90
CA LEU A 844 11.50 32.51 -70.14
C LEU A 844 12.26 33.14 -71.32
N LEU A 845 12.97 34.25 -71.10
CA LEU A 845 13.82 34.87 -72.14
C LEU A 845 15.02 33.99 -72.52
N VAL A 846 15.64 33.30 -71.55
CA VAL A 846 16.72 32.34 -71.82
C VAL A 846 16.20 31.11 -72.58
N VAL A 847 15.07 30.54 -72.17
CA VAL A 847 14.43 29.41 -72.87
C VAL A 847 14.03 29.79 -74.29
N TRP A 848 13.41 30.97 -74.49
CA TRP A 848 13.08 31.47 -75.81
C TRP A 848 14.33 31.63 -76.69
N LYS A 849 15.40 32.25 -76.17
CA LYS A 849 16.65 32.43 -76.92
C LYS A 849 17.37 31.12 -77.24
N LEU A 850 17.28 30.12 -76.36
CA LEU A 850 17.75 28.75 -76.64
C LEU A 850 16.92 28.07 -77.72
N LEU A 851 15.58 28.16 -77.67
CA LEU A 851 14.69 27.59 -78.68
C LEU A 851 14.92 28.23 -80.06
N VAL A 852 15.04 29.55 -80.14
CA VAL A 852 15.40 30.26 -81.37
C VAL A 852 16.78 29.82 -81.87
N SER A 853 17.81 29.81 -81.02
CA SER A 853 19.16 29.40 -81.45
C SER A 853 19.24 27.92 -81.89
N VAL A 854 18.41 27.03 -81.33
CA VAL A 854 18.27 25.64 -81.79
C VAL A 854 17.50 25.54 -83.10
N HIS A 855 16.51 26.41 -83.33
CA HIS A 855 15.80 26.49 -84.62
C HIS A 855 16.73 27.03 -85.72
N ASP A 856 17.43 28.14 -85.47
CA ASP A 856 18.44 28.72 -86.37
C ASP A 856 19.51 27.68 -86.72
N ARG A 857 20.06 26.96 -85.74
CA ARG A 857 21.04 25.88 -85.98
C ARG A 857 20.46 24.74 -86.82
N LYS A 858 19.17 24.41 -86.69
CA LYS A 858 18.51 23.39 -87.52
C LYS A 858 18.29 23.87 -88.96
N GLU A 859 17.84 25.10 -89.15
CA GLU A 859 17.64 25.66 -90.50
C GLU A 859 18.98 25.94 -91.20
N VAL A 860 20.03 26.35 -90.47
CA VAL A 860 21.41 26.43 -91.01
C VAL A 860 21.93 25.04 -91.40
N ALA A 861 21.80 24.02 -90.54
CA ALA A 861 22.24 22.66 -90.87
C ALA A 861 21.46 22.06 -92.05
N LYS A 862 20.17 22.39 -92.19
CA LYS A 862 19.31 22.03 -93.33
C LYS A 862 19.74 22.76 -94.60
N PHE A 863 20.02 24.06 -94.53
CA PHE A 863 20.55 24.85 -95.64
C PHE A 863 21.94 24.33 -96.10
N GLU A 864 22.81 23.95 -95.17
CA GLU A 864 24.08 23.30 -95.49
C GLU A 864 23.89 21.91 -96.13
N ALA A 865 22.91 21.12 -95.68
CA ALA A 865 22.59 19.82 -96.27
C ALA A 865 21.97 19.94 -97.69
N GLU A 866 21.15 20.96 -97.93
CA GLU A 866 20.61 21.29 -99.26
C GLU A 866 21.73 21.80 -100.19
N ARG A 867 22.60 22.70 -99.69
CA ARG A 867 23.80 23.18 -100.38
C ARG A 867 24.82 22.07 -100.67
N ALA A 868 24.93 21.05 -99.81
CA ALA A 868 25.81 19.91 -100.01
C ALA A 868 25.30 18.94 -101.09
N LYS A 869 23.98 18.80 -101.24
CA LYS A 869 23.36 18.06 -102.36
C LYS A 869 23.54 18.78 -103.70
N ALA A 870 23.70 20.10 -103.69
CA ALA A 870 23.94 20.93 -104.87
C ALA A 870 25.44 21.03 -105.25
N LYS A 871 26.10 19.91 -105.54
CA LYS A 871 27.45 19.91 -106.16
C LYS A 871 27.52 19.12 -107.46
N TRP A 872 27.95 19.82 -108.50
CA TRP A 872 28.12 19.35 -109.86
C TRP A 872 29.36 18.44 -109.99
N GLN A 873 29.34 17.50 -110.94
CA GLN A 873 30.53 16.72 -111.27
C GLN A 873 31.49 17.54 -112.14
N SER A 874 32.79 17.43 -111.87
CA SER A 874 33.88 17.91 -112.73
C SER A 874 35.12 17.09 -112.41
N GLY A 875 35.42 16.10 -113.26
CA GLY A 875 36.61 15.26 -113.12
C GLY A 875 37.74 15.75 -114.03
N THR A 876 38.98 15.77 -113.52
CA THR A 876 40.16 16.23 -114.28
C THR A 876 41.36 15.30 -114.15
N ASN A 877 41.63 14.57 -115.23
CA ASN A 877 42.93 14.15 -115.77
C ASN A 877 43.99 13.47 -114.83
N PRO A 878 44.29 12.15 -115.00
CA PRO A 878 45.08 11.35 -114.05
C PRO A 878 46.60 11.30 -114.34
N LEU A 879 47.31 12.44 -114.30
CA LEU A 879 48.76 12.51 -114.61
C LEU A 879 49.66 13.19 -113.55
N PHE A 880 49.20 13.38 -112.32
CA PHE A 880 50.00 14.05 -111.27
C PHE A 880 50.28 13.16 -110.04
N ARG A 881 51.56 13.07 -109.65
CA ARG A 881 52.04 12.53 -108.36
C ARG A 881 53.18 13.41 -107.86
N SER A 882 53.09 13.90 -106.64
CA SER A 882 54.21 14.56 -105.93
C SER A 882 54.91 13.56 -105.00
N SER A 883 56.23 13.69 -104.86
CA SER A 883 57.09 12.78 -104.11
C SER A 883 57.84 13.51 -102.99
N THR A 884 57.69 13.04 -101.75
CA THR A 884 58.67 13.13 -100.64
C THR A 884 58.16 12.27 -99.49
N SER A 885 59.05 11.61 -98.76
CA SER A 885 58.77 10.81 -97.56
C SER A 885 59.67 11.24 -96.42
N THR A 886 59.20 11.17 -95.17
CA THR A 886 60.01 11.52 -93.99
C THR A 886 59.82 10.49 -92.88
N PHE A 887 60.93 10.08 -92.27
CA PHE A 887 60.99 9.08 -91.20
C PHE A 887 61.86 9.64 -90.07
N ARG A 888 61.61 9.29 -88.80
CA ARG A 888 62.37 9.81 -87.66
C ARG A 888 62.73 8.68 -86.69
N ASN A 889 64.03 8.43 -86.52
CA ASN A 889 64.57 7.31 -85.74
C ASN A 889 65.36 7.83 -84.51
N VAL A 890 65.62 6.95 -83.54
CA VAL A 890 66.12 7.29 -82.20
C VAL A 890 67.64 7.43 -82.11
N THR A 891 68.14 8.58 -81.66
CA THR A 891 69.24 8.71 -80.67
C THR A 891 69.47 10.17 -80.27
N TYR A 892 69.99 10.38 -79.05
CA TYR A 892 70.52 11.64 -78.50
C TYR A 892 69.55 12.84 -78.37
N LYS A 893 69.59 13.64 -77.29
CA LYS A 893 69.99 13.40 -75.89
C LYS A 893 69.51 14.61 -75.07
N ASN A 894 68.99 14.42 -73.86
CA ASN A 894 69.16 15.42 -72.80
C ASN A 894 69.14 14.75 -71.42
N THR A 895 69.68 15.44 -70.42
CA THR A 895 70.09 14.84 -69.13
C THR A 895 68.98 14.78 -68.08
N GLY A 896 69.19 13.97 -67.03
CA GLY A 896 68.32 13.91 -65.85
C GLY A 896 69.11 13.55 -64.60
N SER A 897 68.52 13.80 -63.41
CA SER A 897 69.09 13.37 -62.12
C SER A 897 68.01 13.15 -61.05
N GLN A 898 68.07 11.97 -60.42
CA GLN A 898 67.54 11.59 -59.09
C GLN A 898 66.03 11.66 -58.80
N LYS A 899 65.65 11.14 -57.61
CA LYS A 899 64.32 10.63 -57.22
C LYS A 899 64.02 10.88 -55.73
N GLY A 900 62.73 11.09 -55.40
CA GLY A 900 62.12 10.80 -54.10
C GLY A 900 62.36 11.84 -52.98
N ASN A 901 61.56 11.87 -51.90
CA ASN A 901 60.35 11.07 -51.60
C ASN A 901 59.53 11.67 -50.43
N ILE A 902 58.19 11.55 -50.45
CA ILE A 902 57.27 11.56 -49.25
C ILE A 902 57.13 12.95 -48.53
N SER A 903 56.03 13.35 -47.86
CA SER A 903 54.83 12.66 -47.29
C SER A 903 53.51 13.47 -47.42
N LEU A 904 52.39 12.74 -47.61
CA LEU A 904 51.00 12.89 -47.08
C LEU A 904 50.44 14.28 -46.72
N ASN A 905 49.25 14.68 -47.20
CA ASN A 905 47.87 14.17 -46.95
C ASN A 905 47.36 14.41 -45.50
N GLY A 906 46.09 14.75 -45.25
CA GLY A 906 45.00 15.05 -46.20
C GLY A 906 43.68 14.35 -45.84
N TYR A 907 42.79 15.10 -45.19
CA TYR A 907 41.32 15.01 -45.25
C TYR A 907 40.72 16.38 -44.90
#